data_AF-A0A392LX77-F1
#
_entry.id   AF-A0A392LX77-F1
#
_cell.length_a   1.000
_cell.length_b   1.000
_cell.length_c   1.000
_cell.angle_alpha   90.00
_cell.angle_beta   90.00
_cell.angle_gamma   90.00
#
_symmetry.space_group_name_H-M   'P 1'
#
loop_
_entity.id
_entity.type
_entity.pdbx_description
1 polymer ?
#
loop_
_entity_poly.entity_id
_entity_poly.type
_entity_poly.pdbx_seq_one_letter_code
_entity_poly.pdbx_strand_id
1 'polypeptide(L)'
;MVRIDGIQRKLQTERRNKFLFRLEKELQDELAHILKTEELMWFQRSRAKWLVDGDRNTRYYHLKAITRRRYNKINMLRDTQGNWIENVDALKQMANDYYKVLFSANGSVVNWYQTAVTFPRLHEDDLQVIRGDITNAEVKEAVFNMSPWKAPGLDGFPAGFYQKSWDIVGQSVCEFVKRVWSNPFGVRDINCTDICLIPKVDQPETIQQFRPISLCNTLYKVVSKVMTNRIKDTINKVVSPHQTGFIPGRSIHENIVVAQEMAHSMRQLNGKVGYPTKWIDVVMTSVTSVRTNVKWNGERAEYFHPQQGIRQGDPISPYLFVICVDKLSHLITQGVHEGEWKPMRAGRNGPLISHLMFADDLILFAEANSSQMSVVLKILDQFCQLSGQQVSHEKTSIMFSKNVSSKIREELVMQSGFNETPSLGKYLGVPLVGRAPKRSDFNYLIDQVKNKLSAWKAKQLSFAGRVTLSKSVIEAIPIYPMMTTPIPKACLNEIQKIHRAFIWGDEEGNRKYHAVRWDVVTKPKVFGGLGIRRLVHMNKACLMKLGWAIRSGKNALWIDVVKGKYDRQNSNFETPLVRAQDSSLWKSLYDALHSFHMYEFWVLGNGNSVNAWSDKWLVHGKSIEEMGFVIPDALQNWKVKDLVDTNGFWNLEILSTWLPHNIVSKLFSIVPPNNNSAADIRAWSGSADGDFNIASAYTRLCQFSDEEWDVGWLNIWKLQVPERVRSFIWLVRHDRLITNYRKSKMRLCDPWCNHCVDIVEDTMHVLRDCPLAKGVWCNLLNGAARDSFYAANREDWMKLNTSQDLGKVSANSWSCVWAVGCHFLWLWRNREAHGDERKGVIQVGWNHPEGDWIMLNTDGASRRSDLAGCGGLLRNSNGQWLGGFSHHLGCCNSYLAELWGVLDGLTFAFDRGHKKIELHTDSCVVVQTLQSGREGSVVGWRLIQQIRRMLAMDWEVRICHSYREANYCADALANMGCEHESGKRVYEQCRVRLSSLLLADVMGITTPRVISL
;
A
#
# COMPACT_ATOMS: atom_id res chain seq x y z
N MET A 1 -5.16 29.99 -29.20
CA MET A 1 -5.32 29.43 -30.56
C MET A 1 -5.78 30.53 -31.54
N VAL A 2 -7.02 30.54 -32.07
CA VAL A 2 -7.46 31.39 -33.20
C VAL A 2 -6.99 32.85 -33.17
N ARG A 3 -7.05 33.53 -32.02
CA ARG A 3 -6.63 34.94 -31.87
C ARG A 3 -5.10 35.14 -31.96
N ILE A 4 -4.30 34.15 -31.55
CA ILE A 4 -2.84 34.15 -31.65
C ILE A 4 -2.42 33.85 -33.10
N ASP A 5 -3.02 32.85 -33.75
CA ASP A 5 -2.83 32.57 -35.19
C ASP A 5 -3.06 33.82 -36.05
N GLY A 6 -4.13 34.58 -35.76
CA GLY A 6 -4.43 35.83 -36.47
C GLY A 6 -3.34 36.90 -36.29
N ILE A 7 -2.76 37.01 -35.09
CA ILE A 7 -1.66 37.94 -34.80
C ILE A 7 -0.36 37.47 -35.47
N GLN A 8 -0.05 36.17 -35.42
CA GLN A 8 1.15 35.60 -36.05
C GLN A 8 1.15 35.76 -37.58
N ARG A 9 0.00 35.53 -38.24
CA ARG A 9 -0.16 35.82 -39.68
C ARG A 9 0.03 37.31 -39.99
N LYS A 10 -0.43 38.20 -39.11
CA LYS A 10 -0.29 39.66 -39.29
C LYS A 10 1.12 40.18 -38.97
N LEU A 11 1.86 39.51 -38.08
CA LEU A 11 3.29 39.78 -37.82
C LEU A 11 4.20 39.32 -38.97
N GLN A 12 3.79 38.32 -39.76
CA GLN A 12 4.52 37.91 -40.97
C GLN A 12 4.51 39.01 -42.04
N THR A 13 3.41 39.78 -42.16
CA THR A 13 3.30 40.93 -43.08
C THR A 13 3.79 42.25 -42.45
N GLU A 14 3.52 42.52 -41.18
CA GLU A 14 3.92 43.75 -40.46
C GLU A 14 5.06 43.53 -39.45
N ARG A 15 6.24 43.11 -39.93
CA ARG A 15 7.39 42.65 -39.11
C ARG A 15 7.97 43.65 -38.07
N ARG A 16 7.46 44.87 -37.95
CA ARG A 16 7.94 45.91 -36.99
C ARG A 16 6.85 46.45 -36.03
N ASN A 17 5.68 45.82 -35.99
CA ASN A 17 4.59 46.27 -35.14
C ASN A 17 4.81 45.88 -33.64
N LYS A 18 5.41 46.78 -32.86
CA LYS A 18 5.73 46.58 -31.43
C LYS A 18 4.50 46.27 -30.56
N PHE A 19 3.32 46.73 -30.95
CA PHE A 19 2.07 46.44 -30.23
C PHE A 19 1.67 44.97 -30.42
N LEU A 20 1.70 44.46 -31.66
CA LEU A 20 1.37 43.06 -31.94
C LEU A 20 2.33 42.08 -31.24
N PHE A 21 3.62 42.40 -31.11
CA PHE A 21 4.57 41.58 -30.34
C PHE A 21 4.28 41.53 -28.84
N ARG A 22 3.86 42.64 -28.22
CA ARG A 22 3.44 42.63 -26.80
C ARG A 22 2.16 41.84 -26.61
N LEU A 23 1.17 42.09 -27.47
CA LEU A 23 -0.13 41.43 -27.43
C LEU A 23 -0.02 39.91 -27.70
N GLU A 24 0.89 39.48 -28.58
CA GLU A 24 1.20 38.05 -28.76
C GLU A 24 1.75 37.45 -27.46
N LYS A 25 2.72 38.11 -26.82
CA LYS A 25 3.31 37.63 -25.57
C LYS A 25 2.28 37.56 -24.44
N GLU A 26 1.49 38.61 -24.26
CA GLU A 26 0.41 38.66 -23.25
C GLU A 26 -0.61 37.53 -23.46
N LEU A 27 -1.03 37.28 -24.71
CA LEU A 27 -1.95 36.18 -25.04
C LEU A 27 -1.31 34.78 -24.92
N GLN A 28 0.01 34.66 -25.11
CA GLN A 28 0.75 33.42 -24.84
C GLN A 28 0.88 33.14 -23.33
N ASP A 29 1.17 34.15 -22.53
CA ASP A 29 1.23 34.06 -21.06
C ASP A 29 -0.17 33.74 -20.48
N GLU A 30 -1.23 34.37 -20.98
CA GLU A 30 -2.63 34.08 -20.63
C GLU A 30 -3.02 32.64 -21.03
N LEU A 31 -2.69 32.21 -22.25
CA LEU A 31 -2.93 30.83 -22.69
C LEU A 31 -2.18 29.80 -21.84
N ALA A 32 -0.93 30.08 -21.46
CA ALA A 32 -0.16 29.21 -20.57
C ALA A 32 -0.78 29.12 -19.17
N HIS A 33 -1.33 30.23 -18.65
CA HIS A 33 -2.06 30.23 -17.38
C HIS A 33 -3.37 29.42 -17.45
N ILE A 34 -4.15 29.56 -18.53
CA ILE A 34 -5.38 28.80 -18.75
C ILE A 34 -5.07 27.31 -18.88
N LEU A 35 -4.10 26.93 -19.72
CA LEU A 35 -3.68 25.53 -19.90
C LEU A 35 -3.20 24.89 -18.60
N LYS A 36 -2.43 25.63 -17.78
CA LYS A 36 -1.99 25.17 -16.45
C LYS A 36 -3.17 25.01 -15.48
N THR A 37 -4.18 25.87 -15.57
CA THR A 37 -5.41 25.79 -14.75
C THR A 37 -6.28 24.60 -15.17
N GLU A 38 -6.39 24.35 -16.48
CA GLU A 38 -7.08 23.18 -17.02
C GLU A 38 -6.35 21.88 -16.67
N GLU A 39 -5.01 21.86 -16.79
CA GLU A 39 -4.16 20.75 -16.33
C GLU A 39 -4.39 20.48 -14.84
N LEU A 40 -4.41 21.51 -13.98
CA LEU A 40 -4.70 21.38 -12.56
C LEU A 40 -6.13 20.86 -12.30
N MET A 41 -7.13 21.28 -13.08
CA MET A 41 -8.51 20.80 -12.99
C MET A 41 -8.61 19.30 -13.36
N TRP A 42 -7.98 18.88 -14.46
CA TRP A 42 -7.93 17.48 -14.88
C TRP A 42 -7.05 16.62 -13.94
N PHE A 43 -5.98 17.17 -13.37
CA PHE A 43 -5.15 16.56 -12.33
C PHE A 43 -5.98 16.27 -11.06
N GLN A 44 -6.79 17.23 -10.59
CA GLN A 44 -7.70 17.03 -9.46
C GLN A 44 -8.78 15.99 -9.77
N ARG A 45 -9.45 16.08 -10.92
CA ARG A 45 -10.51 15.14 -11.34
C ARG A 45 -10.02 13.71 -11.56
N SER A 46 -8.83 13.54 -12.13
CA SER A 46 -8.22 12.22 -12.40
C SER A 46 -7.73 11.51 -11.13
N ARG A 47 -7.59 12.23 -10.01
CA ARG A 47 -6.89 11.78 -8.78
C ARG A 47 -5.45 11.32 -9.04
N ALA A 48 -4.87 11.69 -10.18
CA ALA A 48 -3.55 11.25 -10.59
C ALA A 48 -2.49 12.17 -9.99
N LYS A 49 -1.75 11.69 -8.98
CA LYS A 49 -0.58 12.37 -8.39
C LYS A 49 0.64 12.42 -9.34
N TRP A 50 0.44 12.84 -10.58
CA TRP A 50 1.40 12.61 -11.66
C TRP A 50 2.63 13.54 -11.61
N LEU A 51 2.48 14.79 -11.17
CA LEU A 51 3.51 15.82 -11.28
C LEU A 51 4.52 15.89 -10.11
N VAL A 52 4.19 15.34 -8.93
CA VAL A 52 5.02 15.47 -7.71
C VAL A 52 5.74 14.18 -7.34
N ASP A 53 5.07 13.03 -7.46
CA ASP A 53 5.57 11.74 -6.96
C ASP A 53 6.25 10.95 -8.10
N GLY A 54 7.45 11.39 -8.50
CA GLY A 54 8.19 10.92 -9.68
C GLY A 54 8.66 9.45 -9.68
N ASP A 55 7.72 8.49 -9.83
CA ASP A 55 7.99 7.17 -10.42
C ASP A 55 6.71 6.49 -11.00
N ARG A 56 6.15 7.12 -12.05
CA ARG A 56 5.21 6.59 -13.07
C ARG A 56 3.89 5.92 -12.61
N ASN A 57 2.80 6.43 -13.18
CA ASN A 57 1.56 5.67 -13.38
C ASN A 57 1.78 4.52 -14.39
N THR A 58 2.31 3.40 -13.91
CA THR A 58 2.62 2.21 -14.69
C THR A 58 1.34 1.47 -15.13
N ARG A 59 1.47 0.62 -16.17
CA ARG A 59 0.42 -0.36 -16.56
C ARG A 59 -0.09 -1.17 -15.36
N TYR A 60 0.78 -1.43 -14.38
CA TYR A 60 0.44 -2.06 -13.10
C TYR A 60 -0.61 -1.26 -12.30
N TYR A 61 -0.49 0.07 -12.14
CA TYR A 61 -1.48 0.84 -11.39
C TYR A 61 -2.82 0.94 -12.11
N HIS A 62 -2.82 1.13 -13.44
CA HIS A 62 -4.03 1.07 -14.26
C HIS A 62 -4.72 -0.31 -14.17
N LEU A 63 -3.97 -1.40 -14.34
CA LEU A 63 -4.51 -2.75 -14.19
C LEU A 63 -5.02 -2.99 -12.77
N LYS A 64 -4.29 -2.57 -11.73
CA LYS A 64 -4.71 -2.70 -10.33
C LYS A 64 -6.00 -1.93 -10.05
N ALA A 65 -6.19 -0.76 -10.65
CA ALA A 65 -7.45 -0.01 -10.58
C ALA A 65 -8.60 -0.71 -11.33
N ILE A 66 -8.35 -1.22 -12.54
CA ILE A 66 -9.35 -1.95 -13.34
C ILE A 66 -9.74 -3.28 -12.67
N THR A 67 -8.77 -4.08 -12.22
CA THR A 67 -8.98 -5.30 -11.45
C THR A 67 -9.75 -5.01 -10.17
N ARG A 68 -9.41 -3.94 -9.43
CA ARG A 68 -10.17 -3.56 -8.23
C ARG A 68 -11.60 -3.09 -8.55
N ARG A 69 -11.83 -2.38 -9.67
CA ARG A 69 -13.19 -2.04 -10.12
C ARG A 69 -13.99 -3.29 -10.49
N ARG A 70 -13.39 -4.26 -11.20
CA ARG A 70 -14.03 -5.53 -11.56
C ARG A 70 -14.35 -6.37 -10.32
N TYR A 71 -13.39 -6.49 -9.39
CA TYR A 71 -13.53 -7.24 -8.15
C TYR A 71 -14.57 -6.63 -7.19
N ASN A 72 -14.64 -5.29 -7.11
CA ASN A 72 -15.63 -4.59 -6.30
C ASN A 72 -17.01 -4.46 -6.97
N LYS A 73 -17.17 -4.83 -8.25
CA LYS A 73 -18.47 -4.74 -8.94
C LYS A 73 -19.31 -5.94 -8.54
N ILE A 74 -20.41 -5.69 -7.85
CA ILE A 74 -21.37 -6.75 -7.51
C ILE A 74 -22.25 -6.96 -8.75
N ASN A 75 -22.20 -8.14 -9.34
CA ASN A 75 -23.01 -8.51 -10.51
C ASN A 75 -24.25 -9.34 -10.12
N MET A 76 -24.12 -10.20 -9.12
CA MET A 76 -25.18 -11.09 -8.65
C MET A 76 -25.00 -11.42 -7.16
N LEU A 77 -26.09 -11.76 -6.47
CA LEU A 77 -26.12 -12.28 -5.10
C LEU A 77 -27.24 -13.32 -4.97
N ARG A 78 -27.11 -14.22 -3.99
CA ARG A 78 -28.21 -15.08 -3.56
C ARG A 78 -29.14 -14.36 -2.59
N ASP A 79 -30.44 -14.56 -2.77
CA ASP A 79 -31.48 -14.16 -1.83
C ASP A 79 -31.59 -15.14 -0.63
N THR A 80 -32.58 -14.92 0.25
CA THR A 80 -32.85 -15.78 1.42
C THR A 80 -33.45 -17.15 1.07
N GLN A 81 -33.87 -17.36 -0.18
CA GLN A 81 -34.39 -18.63 -0.70
C GLN A 81 -33.32 -19.43 -1.47
N GLY A 82 -32.12 -18.84 -1.67
CA GLY A 82 -31.00 -19.44 -2.39
C GLY A 82 -30.96 -19.10 -3.89
N ASN A 83 -31.91 -18.32 -4.40
CA ASN A 83 -31.98 -17.94 -5.81
C ASN A 83 -30.97 -16.83 -6.14
N TRP A 84 -30.34 -16.91 -7.30
CA TRP A 84 -29.45 -15.85 -7.79
C TRP A 84 -30.25 -14.69 -8.41
N ILE A 85 -30.01 -13.48 -7.91
CA ILE A 85 -30.53 -12.25 -8.49
C ILE A 85 -29.40 -11.53 -9.22
N GLU A 86 -29.60 -11.23 -10.51
CA GLU A 86 -28.64 -10.52 -11.38
C GLU A 86 -29.12 -9.11 -11.78
N ASN A 87 -30.43 -8.83 -11.64
CA ASN A 87 -30.99 -7.54 -11.99
C ASN A 87 -30.50 -6.45 -11.03
N VAL A 88 -30.00 -5.35 -11.58
CA VAL A 88 -29.33 -4.27 -10.82
C VAL A 88 -30.26 -3.57 -9.83
N ASP A 89 -31.52 -3.31 -10.22
CA ASP A 89 -32.50 -2.65 -9.36
C ASP A 89 -33.03 -3.60 -8.28
N ALA A 90 -33.27 -4.86 -8.61
CA ALA A 90 -33.64 -5.88 -7.62
C ALA A 90 -32.53 -6.11 -6.58
N LEU A 91 -31.26 -6.13 -7.00
CA LEU A 91 -30.10 -6.21 -6.10
C LEU A 91 -29.97 -4.96 -5.20
N LYS A 92 -30.21 -3.78 -5.76
CA LYS A 92 -30.19 -2.49 -5.06
C LYS A 92 -31.31 -2.40 -4.02
N GLN A 93 -32.52 -2.89 -4.34
CA GLN A 93 -33.63 -3.02 -3.40
C GLN A 93 -33.32 -4.04 -2.31
N MET A 94 -32.95 -5.29 -2.67
CA MET A 94 -32.57 -6.35 -1.72
C MET A 94 -31.53 -5.86 -0.71
N ALA A 95 -30.48 -5.17 -1.17
CA ALA A 95 -29.47 -4.63 -0.29
C ALA A 95 -30.01 -3.52 0.62
N ASN A 96 -30.83 -2.59 0.09
CA ASN A 96 -31.39 -1.50 0.89
C ASN A 96 -32.36 -2.03 1.95
N ASP A 97 -33.23 -2.97 1.60
CA ASP A 97 -34.25 -3.53 2.49
C ASP A 97 -33.61 -4.45 3.55
N TYR A 98 -32.57 -5.21 3.20
CA TYR A 98 -31.75 -5.93 4.18
C TYR A 98 -31.17 -4.98 5.25
N TYR A 99 -30.60 -3.84 4.84
CA TYR A 99 -30.05 -2.87 5.79
C TYR A 99 -31.14 -2.06 6.54
N LYS A 100 -32.31 -1.79 5.93
CA LYS A 100 -33.47 -1.22 6.64
C LYS A 100 -33.91 -2.13 7.79
N VAL A 101 -34.08 -3.43 7.53
CA VAL A 101 -34.44 -4.43 8.54
C VAL A 101 -33.33 -4.55 9.60
N LEU A 102 -32.07 -4.70 9.20
CA LEU A 102 -30.94 -4.85 10.11
C LEU A 102 -30.79 -3.66 11.10
N PHE A 103 -31.12 -2.45 10.65
CA PHE A 103 -31.03 -1.24 11.46
C PHE A 103 -32.39 -0.81 12.07
N SER A 104 -33.45 -1.63 12.01
CA SER A 104 -34.72 -1.40 12.71
C SER A 104 -34.70 -2.00 14.12
N ALA A 105 -35.35 -1.35 15.10
CA ALA A 105 -35.32 -1.77 16.49
C ALA A 105 -36.42 -2.80 16.83
N ASN A 106 -36.04 -3.90 17.48
CA ASN A 106 -36.97 -4.96 17.90
C ASN A 106 -37.68 -4.66 19.23
N GLY A 107 -38.50 -3.61 19.26
CA GLY A 107 -39.72 -3.49 20.10
C GLY A 107 -39.65 -3.51 21.64
N SER A 108 -38.58 -3.93 22.29
CA SER A 108 -38.51 -4.09 23.76
C SER A 108 -37.77 -2.94 24.45
N VAL A 109 -38.51 -2.21 25.30
CA VAL A 109 -37.92 -1.26 26.25
C VAL A 109 -37.37 -2.06 27.43
N VAL A 110 -36.05 -2.22 27.50
CA VAL A 110 -35.39 -2.96 28.58
C VAL A 110 -35.09 -2.01 29.73
N ASN A 111 -35.53 -2.37 30.93
CA ASN A 111 -35.27 -1.57 32.14
C ASN A 111 -33.80 -1.74 32.60
N TRP A 112 -33.19 -0.63 33.00
CA TRP A 112 -31.79 -0.55 33.41
C TRP A 112 -31.45 -1.50 34.58
N TYR A 113 -30.45 -2.36 34.39
CA TYR A 113 -29.92 -3.23 35.44
C TYR A 113 -28.72 -2.60 36.17
N GLN A 114 -28.97 -2.14 37.40
CA GLN A 114 -27.98 -1.49 38.25
C GLN A 114 -27.04 -2.54 38.88
N THR A 115 -25.79 -2.54 38.45
CA THR A 115 -24.72 -3.42 38.96
C THR A 115 -23.98 -2.77 40.13
N ALA A 116 -23.48 -3.58 41.07
CA ALA A 116 -22.66 -3.08 42.19
C ALA A 116 -21.30 -2.54 41.70
N VAL A 117 -20.73 -3.18 40.67
CA VAL A 117 -19.56 -2.69 39.93
C VAL A 117 -20.04 -1.72 38.83
N THR A 118 -19.49 -0.52 38.80
CA THR A 118 -19.83 0.53 37.81
C THR A 118 -18.57 1.28 37.37
N PHE A 119 -18.68 2.07 36.31
CA PHE A 119 -17.60 2.91 35.80
C PHE A 119 -17.03 3.84 36.90
N PRO A 120 -15.70 3.98 37.02
CA PRO A 120 -15.09 4.93 37.93
C PRO A 120 -15.39 6.37 37.50
N ARG A 121 -15.52 7.26 38.49
CA ARG A 121 -15.77 8.69 38.26
C ARG A 121 -14.48 9.39 37.83
N LEU A 122 -14.58 10.27 36.83
CA LEU A 122 -13.45 11.08 36.38
C LEU A 122 -13.06 12.17 37.40
N HIS A 123 -11.79 12.57 37.39
CA HIS A 123 -11.29 13.69 38.20
C HIS A 123 -11.84 15.03 37.65
N GLU A 124 -11.96 16.05 38.49
CA GLU A 124 -12.60 17.30 38.08
C GLU A 124 -11.81 18.02 36.97
N ASP A 125 -10.48 17.90 36.94
CA ASP A 125 -9.62 18.46 35.87
C ASP A 125 -9.94 17.85 34.50
N ASP A 126 -10.13 16.52 34.44
CA ASP A 126 -10.54 15.81 33.22
C ASP A 126 -11.92 16.32 32.74
N LEU A 127 -12.82 16.57 33.70
CA LEU A 127 -14.16 17.09 33.41
C LEU A 127 -14.11 18.54 32.93
N GLN A 128 -13.22 19.39 33.44
CA GLN A 128 -13.05 20.77 32.95
C GLN A 128 -12.60 20.80 31.49
N VAL A 129 -11.66 19.95 31.08
CA VAL A 129 -11.21 19.84 29.67
C VAL A 129 -12.37 19.46 28.75
N ILE A 130 -13.25 18.55 29.18
CA ILE A 130 -14.42 18.15 28.39
C ILE A 130 -15.51 19.25 28.37
N ARG A 131 -15.68 19.99 29.49
CA ARG A 131 -16.65 21.10 29.63
C ARG A 131 -16.28 22.36 28.85
N GLY A 132 -14.98 22.62 28.66
CA GLY A 132 -14.49 23.86 28.04
C GLY A 132 -15.06 24.13 26.65
N ASP A 133 -15.08 25.39 26.23
CA ASP A 133 -15.55 25.75 24.88
C ASP A 133 -14.60 25.22 23.79
N ILE A 134 -15.11 25.08 22.56
CA ILE A 134 -14.33 24.60 21.41
C ILE A 134 -13.43 25.72 20.90
N THR A 135 -12.12 25.48 20.88
CA THR A 135 -11.13 26.42 20.33
C THR A 135 -10.89 26.21 18.84
N ASN A 136 -10.47 27.27 18.13
CA ASN A 136 -10.07 27.14 16.71
C ASN A 136 -8.84 26.21 16.54
N ALA A 137 -7.99 26.14 17.57
CA ALA A 137 -6.81 25.28 17.58
C ALA A 137 -7.19 23.79 17.55
N GLU A 138 -8.11 23.35 18.41
CA GLU A 138 -8.63 21.96 18.41
C GLU A 138 -9.29 21.58 17.07
N VAL A 139 -10.05 22.49 16.47
CA VAL A 139 -10.69 22.25 15.16
C VAL A 139 -9.63 22.09 14.05
N LYS A 140 -8.61 22.96 14.04
CA LYS A 140 -7.48 22.85 13.10
C LYS A 140 -6.72 21.54 13.31
N GLU A 141 -6.39 21.19 14.55
CA GLU A 141 -5.69 19.95 14.90
C GLU A 141 -6.50 18.71 14.46
N ALA A 142 -7.82 18.71 14.71
CA ALA A 142 -8.72 17.64 14.27
C ALA A 142 -8.72 17.47 12.74
N VAL A 143 -8.70 18.55 11.96
CA VAL A 143 -8.62 18.53 10.48
C VAL A 143 -7.25 18.02 10.01
N PHE A 144 -6.16 18.54 10.56
CA PHE A 144 -4.80 18.19 10.11
C PHE A 144 -4.36 16.78 10.53
N ASN A 145 -4.93 16.23 11.61
CA ASN A 145 -4.77 14.83 12.00
C ASN A 145 -5.52 13.82 11.10
N MET A 146 -6.34 14.27 10.15
CA MET A 146 -7.01 13.36 9.21
C MET A 146 -6.12 12.97 8.03
N SER A 147 -6.24 11.73 7.57
CA SER A 147 -5.59 11.27 6.34
C SER A 147 -6.14 12.05 5.13
N PRO A 148 -5.31 12.82 4.38
CA PRO A 148 -5.81 13.83 3.44
C PRO A 148 -6.74 13.30 2.34
N TRP A 149 -6.46 12.10 1.82
CA TRP A 149 -7.09 11.58 0.60
C TRP A 149 -7.97 10.34 0.85
N LYS A 150 -8.57 10.23 2.04
CA LYS A 150 -9.63 9.23 2.31
C LYS A 150 -10.90 9.59 1.51
N ALA A 151 -11.77 8.58 1.32
CA ALA A 151 -13.04 8.78 0.63
C ALA A 151 -13.91 9.85 1.35
N PRO A 152 -14.38 10.88 0.64
CA PRO A 152 -15.28 11.90 1.18
C PRO A 152 -16.69 11.34 1.36
N GLY A 153 -17.57 12.16 1.95
CA GLY A 153 -18.99 11.86 2.00
C GLY A 153 -19.73 12.33 0.74
N LEU A 154 -21.01 12.66 0.92
CA LEU A 154 -21.93 13.09 -0.14
C LEU A 154 -21.47 14.34 -0.90
N ASP A 155 -20.75 15.22 -0.20
CA ASP A 155 -20.23 16.51 -0.64
C ASP A 155 -19.00 16.42 -1.55
N GLY A 156 -18.31 15.27 -1.55
CA GLY A 156 -17.14 15.05 -2.39
C GLY A 156 -15.84 15.71 -1.92
N PHE A 157 -15.86 16.55 -0.87
CA PHE A 157 -14.67 17.23 -0.35
C PHE A 157 -13.88 16.36 0.64
N PRO A 158 -12.64 15.93 0.32
CA PRO A 158 -11.81 15.15 1.25
C PRO A 158 -11.10 16.06 2.26
N ALA A 159 -10.57 15.51 3.35
CA ALA A 159 -9.81 16.28 4.36
C ALA A 159 -8.67 17.12 3.77
N GLY A 160 -8.00 16.61 2.73
CA GLY A 160 -6.92 17.29 2.01
C GLY A 160 -7.33 18.55 1.24
N PHE A 161 -8.63 18.76 1.00
CA PHE A 161 -9.16 20.06 0.53
C PHE A 161 -9.08 21.08 1.67
N TYR A 162 -9.68 20.79 2.82
CA TYR A 162 -9.68 21.66 4.00
C TYR A 162 -8.27 21.95 4.53
N GLN A 163 -7.36 20.97 4.49
CA GLN A 163 -5.96 21.15 4.92
C GLN A 163 -5.17 22.08 3.99
N LYS A 164 -5.44 22.06 2.67
CA LYS A 164 -4.75 22.91 1.69
C LYS A 164 -5.36 24.29 1.54
N SER A 165 -6.67 24.40 1.69
CA SER A 165 -7.43 25.65 1.58
C SER A 165 -7.72 26.27 2.95
N TRP A 166 -6.96 25.90 4.00
CA TRP A 166 -7.27 26.26 5.39
C TRP A 166 -7.37 27.77 5.60
N ASP A 167 -6.52 28.54 4.93
CA ASP A 167 -6.50 30.01 5.05
C ASP A 167 -7.74 30.68 4.44
N ILE A 168 -8.51 29.94 3.63
CA ILE A 168 -9.78 30.39 3.03
C ILE A 168 -10.98 29.86 3.83
N VAL A 169 -11.03 28.54 4.11
CA VAL A 169 -12.24 27.90 4.68
C VAL A 169 -12.17 27.68 6.19
N GLY A 170 -10.99 27.82 6.80
CA GLY A 170 -10.74 27.41 8.19
C GLY A 170 -11.60 28.14 9.22
N GLN A 171 -11.88 29.43 9.01
CA GLN A 171 -12.74 30.21 9.89
C GLN A 171 -14.19 29.69 9.87
N SER A 172 -14.78 29.50 8.68
CA SER A 172 -16.14 28.97 8.53
C SER A 172 -16.27 27.53 9.06
N VAL A 173 -15.22 26.72 8.96
CA VAL A 173 -15.17 25.39 9.59
C VAL A 173 -15.18 25.49 11.11
N CYS A 174 -14.40 26.42 11.70
CA CYS A 174 -14.39 26.64 13.15
C CYS A 174 -15.75 27.16 13.66
N GLU A 175 -16.36 28.11 12.96
CA GLU A 175 -17.70 28.62 13.26
C GLU A 175 -18.77 27.53 13.18
N PHE A 176 -18.71 26.67 12.15
CA PHE A 176 -19.62 25.53 12.03
C PHE A 176 -19.51 24.58 13.23
N VAL A 177 -18.29 24.18 13.63
CA VAL A 177 -18.10 23.25 14.77
C VAL A 177 -18.53 23.89 16.08
N LYS A 178 -18.24 25.18 16.31
CA LYS A 178 -18.73 25.92 17.49
C LYS A 178 -20.25 26.02 17.52
N ARG A 179 -20.89 26.32 16.38
CA ARG A 179 -22.34 26.37 16.23
C ARG A 179 -23.00 25.03 16.56
N VAL A 180 -22.39 23.93 16.13
CA VAL A 180 -22.80 22.56 16.49
C VAL A 180 -22.67 22.30 17.99
N TRP A 181 -21.62 22.81 18.64
CA TRP A 181 -21.41 22.66 20.08
C TRP A 181 -22.44 23.42 20.92
N SER A 182 -22.80 24.64 20.48
CA SER A 182 -23.84 25.46 21.12
C SER A 182 -25.27 24.98 20.79
N ASN A 183 -25.48 24.40 19.60
CA ASN A 183 -26.76 23.85 19.15
C ASN A 183 -26.54 22.48 18.47
N PRO A 184 -26.67 21.36 19.21
CA PRO A 184 -26.49 20.00 18.70
C PRO A 184 -27.30 19.67 17.44
N PHE A 185 -28.47 20.30 17.24
CA PHE A 185 -29.32 20.05 16.08
C PHE A 185 -28.69 20.49 14.75
N GLY A 186 -27.72 21.41 14.77
CA GLY A 186 -26.99 21.86 13.57
C GLY A 186 -26.14 20.78 12.89
N VAL A 187 -26.00 19.59 13.49
CA VAL A 187 -25.37 18.42 12.86
C VAL A 187 -26.24 17.84 11.74
N ARG A 188 -27.58 17.94 11.87
CA ARG A 188 -28.56 17.29 10.99
C ARG A 188 -28.33 17.58 9.51
N ASP A 189 -28.05 18.83 9.19
CA ASP A 189 -27.82 19.36 7.84
C ASP A 189 -26.74 18.59 7.05
N ILE A 190 -25.78 18.00 7.75
CA ILE A 190 -24.65 17.27 7.16
C ILE A 190 -24.59 15.78 7.57
N ASN A 191 -25.58 15.28 8.32
CA ASN A 191 -25.57 13.92 8.91
C ASN A 191 -26.03 12.82 7.93
N CYS A 192 -26.09 13.14 6.64
CA CYS A 192 -26.47 12.22 5.57
C CYS A 192 -25.25 11.40 5.09
N THR A 193 -25.42 10.08 4.87
CA THR A 193 -24.32 9.12 4.66
C THR A 193 -24.61 8.14 3.52
N ASP A 194 -23.60 7.83 2.68
CA ASP A 194 -23.62 6.71 1.73
C ASP A 194 -23.00 5.44 2.41
N ILE A 195 -23.69 4.30 2.43
CA ILE A 195 -23.12 3.00 2.81
C ILE A 195 -22.48 2.36 1.58
N CYS A 196 -21.17 2.12 1.64
CA CYS A 196 -20.42 1.43 0.59
C CYS A 196 -20.10 -0.02 1.03
N LEU A 197 -20.43 -0.99 0.19
CA LEU A 197 -20.22 -2.42 0.47
C LEU A 197 -18.80 -2.85 0.09
N ILE A 198 -18.10 -3.51 1.02
CA ILE A 198 -16.76 -4.07 0.80
C ILE A 198 -16.79 -5.58 1.08
N PRO A 199 -16.34 -6.47 0.17
CA PRO A 199 -16.28 -7.90 0.41
C PRO A 199 -15.48 -8.26 1.69
N LYS A 200 -16.02 -9.17 2.51
CA LYS A 200 -15.31 -9.80 3.65
C LYS A 200 -14.52 -11.04 3.22
N VAL A 201 -14.94 -11.70 2.14
CA VAL A 201 -14.39 -12.94 1.59
C VAL A 201 -14.04 -12.76 0.11
N ASP A 202 -13.20 -13.65 -0.44
CA ASP A 202 -12.70 -13.50 -1.82
C ASP A 202 -13.82 -13.61 -2.87
N GLN A 203 -14.82 -14.46 -2.66
CA GLN A 203 -15.99 -14.65 -3.53
C GLN A 203 -17.28 -14.54 -2.70
N PRO A 204 -17.88 -13.34 -2.56
CA PRO A 204 -19.10 -13.17 -1.79
C PRO A 204 -20.34 -13.56 -2.60
N GLU A 205 -21.13 -14.51 -2.09
CA GLU A 205 -22.40 -14.97 -2.64
C GLU A 205 -23.60 -14.26 -2.00
N THR A 206 -23.54 -13.88 -0.71
CA THR A 206 -24.66 -13.28 0.04
C THR A 206 -24.35 -11.87 0.54
N ILE A 207 -25.39 -11.07 0.81
CA ILE A 207 -25.24 -9.69 1.32
C ILE A 207 -24.53 -9.63 2.67
N GLN A 208 -24.67 -10.66 3.53
CA GLN A 208 -24.00 -10.71 4.84
C GLN A 208 -22.47 -10.83 4.71
N GLN A 209 -21.97 -11.32 3.57
CA GLN A 209 -20.55 -11.44 3.28
C GLN A 209 -19.90 -10.12 2.85
N PHE A 210 -20.65 -9.01 2.84
CA PHE A 210 -20.12 -7.65 2.71
C PHE A 210 -20.04 -6.92 4.06
N ARG A 211 -19.11 -5.97 4.16
CA ARG A 211 -18.97 -5.02 5.27
C ARG A 211 -19.53 -3.66 4.83
N PRO A 212 -20.54 -3.10 5.52
CA PRO A 212 -21.08 -1.78 5.21
C PRO A 212 -20.17 -0.69 5.79
N ILE A 213 -19.54 0.13 4.95
CA ILE A 213 -18.72 1.27 5.36
C ILE A 213 -19.47 2.58 5.12
N SER A 214 -19.65 3.35 6.19
CA SER A 214 -20.32 4.66 6.22
C SER A 214 -19.39 5.76 5.70
N LEU A 215 -19.71 6.34 4.54
CA LEU A 215 -19.01 7.48 3.96
C LEU A 215 -19.58 8.80 4.50
N CYS A 216 -19.27 9.13 5.76
CA CYS A 216 -19.73 10.38 6.38
C CYS A 216 -19.07 11.62 5.73
N ASN A 217 -19.77 12.76 5.72
CA ASN A 217 -19.23 14.06 5.30
C ASN A 217 -17.95 14.42 6.09
N THR A 218 -16.99 15.10 5.46
CA THR A 218 -15.74 15.51 6.10
C THR A 218 -15.97 16.52 7.25
N LEU A 219 -16.87 17.49 7.11
CA LEU A 219 -17.23 18.42 8.19
C LEU A 219 -17.79 17.68 9.40
N TYR A 220 -18.64 16.67 9.18
CA TYR A 220 -19.16 15.82 10.26
C TYR A 220 -18.02 15.05 10.94
N LYS A 221 -17.08 14.51 10.17
CA LYS A 221 -15.88 13.86 10.71
C LYS A 221 -15.03 14.82 11.53
N VAL A 222 -15.04 16.14 11.28
CA VAL A 222 -14.33 17.12 12.13
C VAL A 222 -14.99 17.21 13.50
N VAL A 223 -16.32 17.39 13.57
CA VAL A 223 -17.08 17.37 14.84
C VAL A 223 -16.81 16.07 15.61
N SER A 224 -16.96 14.92 14.94
CA SER A 224 -16.69 13.60 15.51
C SER A 224 -15.23 13.44 15.99
N LYS A 225 -14.26 14.00 15.27
CA LYS A 225 -12.84 13.94 15.63
C LYS A 225 -12.48 14.87 16.79
N VAL A 226 -13.10 16.04 16.93
CA VAL A 226 -12.93 16.91 18.11
C VAL A 226 -13.51 16.23 19.35
N MET A 227 -14.72 15.66 19.27
CA MET A 227 -15.28 14.84 20.35
C MET A 227 -14.35 13.68 20.73
N THR A 228 -13.84 12.96 19.72
CA THR A 228 -12.87 11.87 19.90
C THR A 228 -11.61 12.32 20.63
N ASN A 229 -11.01 13.45 20.22
CA ASN A 229 -9.78 13.95 20.82
C ASN A 229 -9.95 14.29 22.31
N ARG A 230 -11.12 14.82 22.73
CA ARG A 230 -11.39 15.14 24.14
C ARG A 230 -11.62 13.92 25.05
N ILE A 231 -12.17 12.81 24.53
CA ILE A 231 -12.29 11.54 25.29
C ILE A 231 -10.98 10.75 25.32
N LYS A 232 -10.11 11.00 24.32
CA LYS A 232 -8.94 10.16 23.99
C LYS A 232 -8.06 9.81 25.19
N ASP A 233 -7.86 10.77 26.09
CA ASP A 233 -6.94 10.63 27.22
C ASP A 233 -7.68 10.28 28.54
N THR A 234 -9.00 10.46 28.60
CA THR A 234 -9.85 10.08 29.75
C THR A 234 -10.38 8.64 29.67
N ILE A 235 -10.53 8.07 28.47
CA ILE A 235 -11.08 6.71 28.30
C ILE A 235 -10.22 5.64 29.00
N ASN A 236 -8.90 5.83 29.02
CA ASN A 236 -7.97 4.99 29.78
C ASN A 236 -8.24 4.95 31.30
N LYS A 237 -8.94 5.94 31.85
CA LYS A 237 -9.28 6.03 33.28
C LYS A 237 -10.64 5.41 33.59
N VAL A 238 -11.57 5.49 32.62
CA VAL A 238 -12.95 4.99 32.75
C VAL A 238 -13.03 3.48 32.53
N VAL A 239 -12.12 2.93 31.71
CA VAL A 239 -12.36 1.66 31.03
C VAL A 239 -11.41 0.55 31.51
N SER A 240 -11.98 -0.63 31.78
CA SER A 240 -11.36 -1.82 32.40
C SER A 240 -9.95 -2.11 31.88
N PRO A 241 -9.00 -2.57 32.70
CA PRO A 241 -7.69 -3.06 32.23
C PRO A 241 -7.79 -4.39 31.46
N HIS A 242 -9.01 -4.88 31.22
CA HIS A 242 -9.36 -5.94 30.28
C HIS A 242 -10.16 -5.36 29.09
N GLN A 243 -9.87 -4.10 28.70
CA GLN A 243 -10.28 -3.33 27.51
C GLN A 243 -9.10 -2.43 26.95
N THR A 244 -8.73 -2.56 25.68
CA THR A 244 -7.52 -2.06 25.00
C THR A 244 -7.79 -1.78 23.52
N GLY A 245 -8.77 -2.45 22.91
CA GLY A 245 -9.12 -2.27 21.52
C GLY A 245 -9.58 -0.84 21.27
N PHE A 246 -9.07 -0.24 20.20
CA PHE A 246 -9.23 1.19 19.86
C PHE A 246 -8.91 2.20 21.00
N ILE A 247 -8.30 1.78 22.12
CA ILE A 247 -7.84 2.70 23.19
C ILE A 247 -6.41 3.17 22.91
N PRO A 248 -6.14 4.49 22.94
CA PRO A 248 -4.78 5.05 22.81
C PRO A 248 -3.85 4.53 23.90
N GLY A 249 -2.65 4.09 23.51
CA GLY A 249 -1.65 3.51 24.43
C GLY A 249 -1.88 2.04 24.77
N ARG A 250 -3.03 1.50 24.41
CA ARG A 250 -3.43 0.11 24.57
C ARG A 250 -3.46 -0.56 23.17
N SER A 251 -3.18 -1.87 23.07
CA SER A 251 -3.05 -2.57 21.77
C SER A 251 -4.35 -3.25 21.33
N ILE A 252 -4.35 -4.01 20.23
CA ILE A 252 -5.55 -4.69 19.74
C ILE A 252 -5.91 -5.96 20.56
N HIS A 253 -6.16 -5.83 21.87
CA HIS A 253 -6.26 -7.00 22.76
C HIS A 253 -7.50 -7.12 23.64
N GLU A 254 -8.44 -6.16 23.65
CA GLU A 254 -9.57 -6.17 24.60
C GLU A 254 -10.84 -5.31 24.07
N ASN A 255 -12.10 -5.65 24.47
CA ASN A 255 -13.52 -5.11 24.44
C ASN A 255 -14.31 -4.24 23.36
N ILE A 256 -15.69 -4.36 23.24
CA ILE A 256 -16.61 -3.55 22.32
C ILE A 256 -18.21 -3.30 22.38
N VAL A 257 -19.03 -3.62 23.40
CA VAL A 257 -20.55 -3.74 23.50
C VAL A 257 -21.56 -2.59 23.97
N VAL A 258 -21.32 -1.86 25.08
CA VAL A 258 -22.26 -0.98 25.87
C VAL A 258 -22.72 0.35 25.24
N ALA A 259 -22.25 0.79 24.07
CA ALA A 259 -22.72 2.03 23.42
C ALA A 259 -24.25 2.12 23.33
N GLN A 260 -24.90 0.97 23.19
CA GLN A 260 -26.35 0.81 23.15
C GLN A 260 -27.02 1.12 24.51
N GLU A 261 -26.34 0.88 25.62
CA GLU A 261 -26.79 1.24 26.97
C GLU A 261 -26.53 2.71 27.33
N MET A 262 -25.41 3.30 26.89
CA MET A 262 -25.17 4.73 27.11
C MET A 262 -26.12 5.61 26.29
N ALA A 263 -26.56 5.16 25.11
CA ALA A 263 -27.54 5.89 24.30
C ALA A 263 -28.88 6.10 25.02
N HIS A 264 -29.29 5.15 25.86
CA HIS A 264 -30.50 5.24 26.68
C HIS A 264 -30.20 5.93 28.03
N SER A 265 -29.15 5.46 28.72
CA SER A 265 -28.77 5.92 30.06
C SER A 265 -28.31 7.38 30.13
N MET A 266 -27.77 7.96 29.06
CA MET A 266 -27.32 9.37 29.05
C MET A 266 -28.43 10.39 29.31
N ARG A 267 -29.71 10.03 29.10
CA ARG A 267 -30.86 10.89 29.46
C ARG A 267 -31.29 10.79 30.93
N GLN A 268 -30.86 9.76 31.66
CA GLN A 268 -31.22 9.53 33.06
C GLN A 268 -30.03 9.63 34.04
N LEU A 269 -28.78 9.58 33.53
CA LEU A 269 -27.54 9.67 34.33
C LEU A 269 -27.08 11.12 34.59
N ASN A 270 -27.97 11.97 35.09
CA ASN A 270 -27.53 13.20 35.78
C ASN A 270 -26.71 12.82 37.03
N GLY A 271 -25.38 12.77 36.89
CA GLY A 271 -24.43 12.85 38.03
C GLY A 271 -23.50 11.67 38.34
N LYS A 272 -23.52 10.52 37.62
CA LYS A 272 -22.75 9.33 38.04
C LYS A 272 -21.37 9.10 37.39
N VAL A 273 -21.17 9.39 36.10
CA VAL A 273 -19.82 9.31 35.45
C VAL A 273 -19.13 10.69 35.39
N GLY A 274 -19.93 11.77 35.40
CA GLY A 274 -19.46 13.16 35.45
C GLY A 274 -19.41 13.91 34.10
N TYR A 275 -19.59 13.21 32.97
CA TYR A 275 -19.59 13.83 31.63
C TYR A 275 -20.64 14.96 31.49
N PRO A 276 -20.34 16.06 30.77
CA PRO A 276 -21.25 17.20 30.67
C PRO A 276 -22.46 16.93 29.78
N THR A 277 -23.64 17.40 30.18
CA THR A 277 -24.90 17.27 29.41
C THR A 277 -24.78 17.84 27.99
N LYS A 278 -24.21 19.04 27.81
CA LYS A 278 -23.96 19.60 26.46
C LYS A 278 -23.17 18.66 25.56
N TRP A 279 -22.14 18.00 26.09
CA TRP A 279 -21.30 17.06 25.33
C TRP A 279 -22.09 15.80 24.94
N ILE A 280 -22.85 15.27 25.90
CA ILE A 280 -23.78 14.15 25.72
C ILE A 280 -24.78 14.45 24.60
N ASP A 281 -25.37 15.65 24.58
CA ASP A 281 -26.37 16.05 23.59
C ASP A 281 -25.80 16.13 22.16
N VAL A 282 -24.56 16.62 21.99
CA VAL A 282 -23.86 16.63 20.69
C VAL A 282 -23.61 15.21 20.18
N VAL A 283 -23.15 14.30 21.05
CA VAL A 283 -22.95 12.88 20.70
C VAL A 283 -24.26 12.21 20.34
N MET A 284 -25.28 12.33 21.18
CA MET A 284 -26.57 11.69 20.97
C MET A 284 -27.28 12.21 19.74
N THR A 285 -27.23 13.52 19.48
CA THR A 285 -27.78 14.09 18.24
C THR A 285 -27.00 13.61 17.02
N SER A 286 -25.67 13.49 17.12
CA SER A 286 -24.82 12.98 16.03
C SER A 286 -25.12 11.52 15.65
N VAL A 287 -25.47 10.67 16.63
CA VAL A 287 -25.78 9.24 16.45
C VAL A 287 -27.23 8.99 16.05
N THR A 288 -28.19 9.75 16.58
CA THR A 288 -29.63 9.50 16.35
C THR A 288 -30.20 10.20 15.12
N SER A 289 -29.61 11.31 14.67
CA SER A 289 -30.15 12.08 13.53
C SER A 289 -29.61 11.67 12.15
N VAL A 290 -29.11 10.44 12.03
CA VAL A 290 -28.45 9.94 10.82
C VAL A 290 -29.48 9.60 9.76
N ARG A 291 -29.21 10.00 8.51
CA ARG A 291 -29.97 9.53 7.34
C ARG A 291 -29.01 8.81 6.39
N THR A 292 -29.32 7.58 6.01
CA THR A 292 -28.37 6.72 5.28
C THR A 292 -29.03 6.02 4.10
N ASN A 293 -28.26 5.71 3.06
CA ASN A 293 -28.68 4.89 1.92
C ASN A 293 -27.60 3.87 1.56
N VAL A 294 -27.95 2.79 0.85
CA VAL A 294 -26.97 1.87 0.28
C VAL A 294 -26.51 2.36 -1.09
N LYS A 295 -25.19 2.44 -1.30
CA LYS A 295 -24.57 2.81 -2.57
C LYS A 295 -24.24 1.58 -3.40
N TRP A 296 -24.99 1.35 -4.47
CA TRP A 296 -24.87 0.18 -5.34
C TRP A 296 -24.15 0.53 -6.65
N ASN A 297 -22.97 -0.05 -6.88
CA ASN A 297 -22.11 0.12 -8.08
C ASN A 297 -21.82 1.58 -8.54
N GLY A 298 -22.19 2.59 -7.75
CA GLY A 298 -22.02 4.02 -8.06
C GLY A 298 -23.28 4.84 -7.77
N GLU A 299 -24.46 4.22 -7.88
CA GLU A 299 -25.77 4.80 -7.64
C GLU A 299 -26.19 4.75 -6.17
N ARG A 300 -27.15 5.59 -5.79
CA ARG A 300 -27.75 5.60 -4.45
C ARG A 300 -29.10 4.89 -4.44
N ALA A 301 -29.37 4.14 -3.38
CA ALA A 301 -30.70 3.65 -3.06
C ALA A 301 -31.52 4.73 -2.31
N GLU A 302 -32.75 4.38 -1.93
CA GLU A 302 -33.60 5.22 -1.09
C GLU A 302 -32.99 5.41 0.31
N TYR A 303 -33.09 6.63 0.85
CA TYR A 303 -32.63 6.94 2.20
C TYR A 303 -33.60 6.44 3.28
N PHE A 304 -33.05 5.84 4.34
CA PHE A 304 -33.75 5.47 5.56
C PHE A 304 -33.04 6.05 6.82
N HIS A 305 -33.71 5.97 7.97
CA HIS A 305 -33.16 6.36 9.27
C HIS A 305 -32.86 5.09 10.09
N PRO A 306 -31.61 4.81 10.45
CA PRO A 306 -31.27 3.67 11.31
C PRO A 306 -31.74 3.96 12.74
N GLN A 307 -32.39 2.98 13.36
CA GLN A 307 -32.84 3.02 14.76
C GLN A 307 -31.82 2.35 15.71
N GLN A 308 -31.06 1.37 15.21
CA GLN A 308 -30.01 0.67 15.95
C GLN A 308 -28.70 0.60 15.16
N GLY A 309 -27.60 0.34 15.88
CA GLY A 309 -26.25 0.25 15.32
C GLY A 309 -25.52 1.60 15.19
N ILE A 310 -24.21 1.53 15.03
CA ILE A 310 -23.30 2.68 14.92
C ILE A 310 -22.46 2.60 13.63
N ARG A 311 -21.98 3.75 13.14
CA ARG A 311 -21.38 3.87 11.80
C ARG A 311 -19.96 3.31 11.71
N GLN A 312 -19.73 2.41 10.76
CA GLN A 312 -18.37 1.94 10.46
C GLN A 312 -17.63 2.95 9.58
N GLY A 313 -16.68 3.70 10.16
CA GLY A 313 -15.88 4.73 9.47
C GLY A 313 -15.99 6.13 10.07
N ASP A 314 -16.81 6.28 11.11
CA ASP A 314 -16.99 7.49 11.93
C ASP A 314 -15.93 7.51 13.07
N PRO A 315 -15.15 8.59 13.28
CA PRO A 315 -14.08 8.64 14.29
C PRO A 315 -14.51 8.31 15.73
N ILE A 316 -15.70 8.73 16.16
CA ILE A 316 -16.19 8.51 17.53
C ILE A 316 -16.79 7.11 17.72
N SER A 317 -17.31 6.48 16.65
CA SER A 317 -17.98 5.18 16.75
C SER A 317 -17.13 4.13 17.44
N PRO A 318 -15.83 3.91 17.11
CA PRO A 318 -15.00 2.95 17.84
C PRO A 318 -14.89 3.21 19.34
N TYR A 319 -14.95 4.46 19.81
CA TYR A 319 -14.84 4.81 21.23
C TYR A 319 -16.16 4.63 21.98
N LEU A 320 -17.28 4.99 21.36
CA LEU A 320 -18.60 4.60 21.86
C LEU A 320 -18.66 3.08 21.94
N PHE A 321 -18.29 2.43 20.83
CA PHE A 321 -18.09 1.00 20.71
C PHE A 321 -16.98 0.50 21.65
N VAL A 322 -16.20 1.28 22.42
CA VAL A 322 -15.15 0.76 23.35
C VAL A 322 -15.37 1.06 24.82
N ILE A 323 -16.25 2.00 25.17
CA ILE A 323 -16.84 2.13 26.53
C ILE A 323 -17.70 0.89 26.91
N CYS A 324 -17.32 -0.29 26.47
CA CYS A 324 -18.17 -1.12 25.66
C CYS A 324 -17.64 -2.55 25.70
N VAL A 325 -18.45 -3.57 25.98
CA VAL A 325 -18.08 -4.90 26.53
C VAL A 325 -17.45 -4.65 27.90
N ASP A 326 -17.04 -3.43 28.24
CA ASP A 326 -16.77 -3.01 29.60
C ASP A 326 -17.93 -3.27 30.58
N LYS A 327 -19.22 -3.14 30.20
CA LYS A 327 -20.33 -3.63 31.06
C LYS A 327 -20.34 -5.15 31.16
N LEU A 328 -19.99 -5.90 30.11
CA LEU A 328 -19.82 -7.36 30.22
C LEU A 328 -18.60 -7.70 31.10
N SER A 329 -17.49 -6.95 31.01
CA SER A 329 -16.36 -7.02 31.94
C SER A 329 -16.83 -6.72 33.36
N HIS A 330 -17.70 -5.73 33.58
CA HIS A 330 -18.27 -5.43 34.91
C HIS A 330 -19.20 -6.55 35.40
N LEU A 331 -20.05 -7.13 34.55
CA LEU A 331 -20.92 -8.25 34.89
C LEU A 331 -20.11 -9.50 35.26
N ILE A 332 -19.08 -9.85 34.47
CA ILE A 332 -18.17 -10.96 34.78
C ILE A 332 -17.38 -10.67 36.07
N THR A 333 -16.84 -9.46 36.24
CA THR A 333 -16.11 -9.09 37.47
C THR A 333 -17.01 -9.11 38.71
N GLN A 334 -18.29 -8.71 38.58
CA GLN A 334 -19.27 -8.83 39.66
C GLN A 334 -19.52 -10.31 39.99
N GLY A 335 -19.78 -11.16 39.00
CA GLY A 335 -19.94 -12.60 39.21
C GLY A 335 -18.72 -13.28 39.83
N VAL A 336 -17.50 -12.80 39.53
CA VAL A 336 -16.26 -13.25 40.19
C VAL A 336 -16.18 -12.79 41.64
N HIS A 337 -16.56 -11.54 41.93
CA HIS A 337 -16.57 -10.99 43.30
C HIS A 337 -17.63 -11.64 44.19
N GLU A 338 -18.78 -11.99 43.63
CA GLU A 338 -19.88 -12.71 44.31
C GLU A 338 -19.61 -14.21 44.44
N GLY A 339 -18.54 -14.73 43.80
CA GLY A 339 -18.17 -16.14 43.83
C GLY A 339 -19.01 -17.05 42.91
N GLU A 340 -19.98 -16.51 42.16
CA GLU A 340 -20.73 -17.26 41.14
C GLU A 340 -19.80 -17.72 40.00
N TRP A 341 -18.86 -16.88 39.56
CA TRP A 341 -17.90 -17.20 38.50
C TRP A 341 -16.53 -17.52 39.08
N LYS A 342 -15.99 -18.69 38.76
CA LYS A 342 -14.65 -19.13 39.17
C LYS A 342 -13.62 -18.86 38.06
N PRO A 343 -12.76 -17.83 38.21
CA PRO A 343 -11.73 -17.52 37.22
C PRO A 343 -10.61 -18.57 37.22
N MET A 344 -9.92 -18.71 36.08
CA MET A 344 -8.79 -19.62 35.93
C MET A 344 -7.49 -18.97 36.42
N ARG A 345 -6.69 -19.68 37.23
CA ARG A 345 -5.37 -19.18 37.67
C ARG A 345 -4.30 -19.40 36.61
N ALA A 346 -3.59 -18.33 36.24
CA ALA A 346 -2.56 -18.34 35.19
C ALA A 346 -1.18 -18.85 35.66
N GLY A 347 -1.13 -20.07 36.21
CA GLY A 347 0.07 -20.64 36.84
C GLY A 347 -0.11 -20.88 38.34
N ARG A 348 0.96 -21.25 39.07
CA ARG A 348 0.86 -21.48 40.52
C ARG A 348 0.67 -20.17 41.30
N ASN A 349 1.44 -19.15 40.93
CA ASN A 349 1.50 -17.83 41.57
C ASN A 349 0.98 -16.72 40.63
N GLY A 350 0.34 -17.07 39.51
CA GLY A 350 -0.18 -16.11 38.54
C GLY A 350 -1.55 -15.54 38.93
N PRO A 351 -1.95 -14.42 38.31
CA PRO A 351 -3.26 -13.81 38.55
C PRO A 351 -4.40 -14.75 38.14
N LEU A 352 -5.58 -14.47 38.70
CA LEU A 352 -6.85 -15.06 38.28
C LEU A 352 -7.35 -14.31 37.04
N ILE A 353 -7.74 -15.05 36.00
CA ILE A 353 -8.26 -14.50 34.73
C ILE A 353 -9.64 -15.10 34.47
N SER A 354 -10.64 -14.25 34.28
CA SER A 354 -12.00 -14.61 33.85
C SER A 354 -12.24 -14.30 32.36
N HIS A 355 -11.64 -13.25 31.82
CA HIS A 355 -11.86 -12.80 30.44
C HIS A 355 -10.67 -12.04 29.86
N LEU A 356 -10.49 -12.20 28.55
CA LEU A 356 -9.72 -11.33 27.66
C LEU A 356 -10.62 -11.06 26.45
N MET A 357 -10.59 -9.88 25.87
CA MET A 357 -11.54 -9.51 24.80
C MET A 357 -10.78 -9.04 23.55
N PHE A 358 -11.35 -8.36 22.57
CA PHE A 358 -10.65 -7.46 21.64
C PHE A 358 -11.67 -7.03 20.65
N ALA A 359 -12.06 -5.76 20.72
CA ALA A 359 -13.23 -5.41 19.97
C ALA A 359 -14.34 -6.45 20.30
N ASP A 360 -14.93 -7.04 19.26
CA ASP A 360 -15.93 -8.11 19.30
C ASP A 360 -15.35 -9.51 19.59
N ASP A 361 -14.03 -9.71 19.52
CA ASP A 361 -13.34 -11.00 19.74
C ASP A 361 -13.18 -11.32 21.25
N LEU A 362 -14.15 -12.04 21.83
CA LEU A 362 -14.16 -12.44 23.25
C LEU A 362 -13.47 -13.81 23.52
N ILE A 363 -12.63 -13.89 24.56
CA ILE A 363 -12.12 -15.14 25.15
C ILE A 363 -12.52 -15.19 26.64
N LEU A 364 -13.31 -16.19 27.01
CA LEU A 364 -13.74 -16.45 28.38
C LEU A 364 -12.95 -17.59 29.03
N PHE A 365 -12.76 -17.50 30.34
CA PHE A 365 -12.04 -18.47 31.18
C PHE A 365 -12.89 -18.83 32.40
N ALA A 366 -13.26 -20.11 32.50
CA ALA A 366 -14.06 -20.66 33.59
C ALA A 366 -13.64 -22.10 33.92
N GLU A 367 -14.00 -22.59 35.11
CA GLU A 367 -13.83 -23.99 35.49
C GLU A 367 -14.79 -24.89 34.67
N ALA A 368 -14.31 -26.05 34.18
CA ALA A 368 -15.06 -26.93 33.30
C ALA A 368 -16.09 -27.80 34.07
N ASN A 369 -17.22 -27.20 34.46
CA ASN A 369 -18.36 -27.89 35.05
C ASN A 369 -19.70 -27.20 34.67
N SER A 370 -20.80 -27.94 34.78
CA SER A 370 -22.11 -27.53 34.26
C SER A 370 -22.71 -26.32 35.00
N SER A 371 -22.39 -26.16 36.29
CA SER A 371 -22.78 -24.98 37.08
C SER A 371 -22.11 -23.71 36.54
N GLN A 372 -20.80 -23.76 36.27
CA GLN A 372 -20.07 -22.63 35.70
C GLN A 372 -20.53 -22.31 34.27
N MET A 373 -20.84 -23.32 33.45
CA MET A 373 -21.41 -23.08 32.13
C MET A 373 -22.78 -22.39 32.20
N SER A 374 -23.65 -22.75 33.17
CA SER A 374 -24.89 -22.02 33.41
C SER A 374 -24.65 -20.56 33.78
N VAL A 375 -23.64 -20.26 34.61
CA VAL A 375 -23.27 -18.87 34.98
C VAL A 375 -22.73 -18.11 33.77
N VAL A 376 -21.91 -18.74 32.93
CA VAL A 376 -21.40 -18.16 31.67
C VAL A 376 -22.54 -17.77 30.74
N LEU A 377 -23.48 -18.68 30.49
CA LEU A 377 -24.64 -18.46 29.63
C LEU A 377 -25.58 -17.40 30.24
N LYS A 378 -25.91 -17.49 31.54
CA LYS A 378 -26.71 -16.49 32.28
C LYS A 378 -26.17 -15.06 32.11
N ILE A 379 -24.85 -14.86 32.28
CA ILE A 379 -24.23 -13.54 32.13
C ILE A 379 -24.24 -13.08 30.67
N LEU A 380 -23.96 -13.96 29.71
CA LEU A 380 -24.03 -13.64 28.29
C LEU A 380 -25.45 -13.28 27.83
N ASP A 381 -26.47 -14.01 28.29
CA ASP A 381 -27.88 -13.78 27.95
C ASP A 381 -28.40 -12.48 28.59
N GLN A 382 -28.14 -12.27 29.89
CA GLN A 382 -28.44 -11.00 30.56
C GLN A 382 -27.78 -9.82 29.84
N PHE A 383 -26.55 -10.02 29.38
CA PHE A 383 -25.82 -9.02 28.64
C PHE A 383 -26.41 -8.76 27.23
N CYS A 384 -26.79 -9.82 26.49
CA CYS A 384 -27.45 -9.71 25.19
C CYS A 384 -28.82 -9.01 25.31
N GLN A 385 -29.59 -9.30 26.37
CA GLN A 385 -30.87 -8.65 26.67
C GLN A 385 -30.70 -7.14 26.91
N LEU A 386 -29.71 -6.71 27.70
CA LEU A 386 -29.47 -5.29 27.99
C LEU A 386 -29.01 -4.49 26.75
N SER A 387 -28.22 -5.11 25.89
CA SER A 387 -27.58 -4.40 24.76
C SER A 387 -28.29 -4.54 23.42
N GLY A 388 -29.15 -5.56 23.25
CA GLY A 388 -29.65 -5.99 21.95
C GLY A 388 -28.60 -6.65 21.05
N GLN A 389 -27.42 -7.00 21.56
CA GLN A 389 -26.41 -7.76 20.80
C GLN A 389 -26.67 -9.28 20.88
N GLN A 390 -26.04 -10.04 20.00
CA GLN A 390 -26.23 -11.49 19.89
C GLN A 390 -24.89 -12.22 19.71
N VAL A 391 -24.76 -13.39 20.33
CA VAL A 391 -23.61 -14.28 20.17
C VAL A 391 -23.74 -15.07 18.86
N SER A 392 -22.66 -15.16 18.09
CA SER A 392 -22.63 -15.91 16.82
C SER A 392 -22.29 -17.38 17.07
N HIS A 393 -23.30 -18.25 17.22
CA HIS A 393 -23.12 -19.69 17.44
C HIS A 393 -22.19 -20.38 16.41
N GLU A 394 -22.22 -19.96 15.15
CA GLU A 394 -21.32 -20.48 14.10
C GLU A 394 -19.83 -20.20 14.34
N LYS A 395 -19.51 -19.07 15.01
CA LYS A 395 -18.13 -18.62 15.25
C LYS A 395 -17.64 -18.95 16.66
N THR A 396 -18.56 -19.06 17.61
CA THR A 396 -18.25 -19.42 19.00
C THR A 396 -17.87 -20.89 19.08
N SER A 397 -16.74 -21.17 19.74
CA SER A 397 -16.25 -22.53 19.95
C SER A 397 -15.61 -22.68 21.32
N ILE A 398 -15.69 -23.89 21.89
CA ILE A 398 -15.16 -24.22 23.21
C ILE A 398 -13.90 -25.07 23.05
N MET A 399 -12.84 -24.74 23.81
CA MET A 399 -11.62 -25.54 23.89
C MET A 399 -11.43 -26.05 25.33
N PHE A 400 -11.52 -27.38 25.52
CA PHE A 400 -11.34 -27.99 26.83
C PHE A 400 -9.87 -28.31 27.17
N SER A 401 -9.55 -28.31 28.46
CA SER A 401 -8.27 -28.82 28.95
C SER A 401 -8.16 -30.33 28.74
N LYS A 402 -6.93 -30.84 28.52
CA LYS A 402 -6.65 -32.27 28.36
C LYS A 402 -7.13 -33.14 29.52
N ASN A 403 -7.29 -32.56 30.71
CA ASN A 403 -7.67 -33.26 31.92
C ASN A 403 -9.19 -33.38 32.12
N VAL A 404 -10.01 -32.79 31.23
CA VAL A 404 -11.48 -32.90 31.27
C VAL A 404 -11.91 -34.18 30.55
N SER A 405 -12.68 -35.03 31.23
CA SER A 405 -13.20 -36.30 30.70
C SER A 405 -14.23 -36.08 29.59
N SER A 406 -14.32 -37.00 28.63
CA SER A 406 -15.20 -36.87 27.45
C SER A 406 -16.66 -36.65 27.83
N LYS A 407 -17.16 -37.39 28.85
CA LYS A 407 -18.53 -37.24 29.36
C LYS A 407 -18.86 -35.80 29.77
N ILE A 408 -17.97 -35.14 30.51
CA ILE A 408 -18.18 -33.74 30.94
C ILE A 408 -18.14 -32.79 29.73
N ARG A 409 -17.32 -33.08 28.71
CA ARG A 409 -17.29 -32.25 27.48
C ARG A 409 -18.60 -32.36 26.71
N GLU A 410 -19.11 -33.57 26.52
CA GLU A 410 -20.38 -33.84 25.84
C GLU A 410 -21.54 -33.15 26.56
N GLU A 411 -21.61 -33.26 27.90
CA GLU A 411 -22.58 -32.54 28.72
C GLU A 411 -22.50 -31.01 28.52
N LEU A 412 -21.30 -30.42 28.54
CA LEU A 412 -21.10 -28.97 28.39
C LEU A 412 -21.35 -28.46 26.96
N VAL A 413 -21.05 -29.28 25.94
CA VAL A 413 -21.36 -28.98 24.52
C VAL A 413 -22.87 -29.02 24.30
N MET A 414 -23.57 -30.05 24.81
CA MET A 414 -25.03 -30.11 24.73
C MET A 414 -25.71 -28.96 25.49
N GLN A 415 -25.19 -28.59 26.66
CA GLN A 415 -25.73 -27.48 27.47
C GLN A 415 -25.57 -26.11 26.80
N SER A 416 -24.48 -25.88 26.06
CA SER A 416 -24.15 -24.57 25.48
C SER A 416 -24.55 -24.40 24.01
N GLY A 417 -24.69 -25.50 23.27
CA GLY A 417 -24.92 -25.46 21.82
C GLY A 417 -23.74 -24.87 21.02
N PHE A 418 -22.54 -24.83 21.58
CA PHE A 418 -21.32 -24.38 20.91
C PHE A 418 -20.43 -25.55 20.49
N ASN A 419 -19.68 -25.38 19.39
CA ASN A 419 -18.85 -26.43 18.83
C ASN A 419 -17.55 -26.65 19.66
N GLU A 420 -17.20 -27.91 19.98
CA GLU A 420 -15.87 -28.22 20.53
C GLU A 420 -14.79 -28.03 19.44
N THR A 421 -13.67 -27.41 19.81
CA THR A 421 -12.48 -27.33 18.96
C THR A 421 -11.22 -27.79 19.69
N PRO A 422 -10.30 -28.54 19.03
CA PRO A 422 -9.00 -28.88 19.60
C PRO A 422 -8.03 -27.66 19.67
N SER A 423 -8.39 -26.52 19.07
CA SER A 423 -7.59 -25.29 19.10
C SER A 423 -8.42 -24.05 18.74
N LEU A 424 -8.23 -22.95 19.47
CA LEU A 424 -8.84 -21.63 19.19
C LEU A 424 -8.33 -20.95 17.89
N GLY A 425 -7.59 -21.68 17.04
CA GLY A 425 -7.20 -21.23 15.70
C GLY A 425 -6.27 -20.00 15.71
N LYS A 426 -6.67 -18.95 14.99
CA LYS A 426 -5.96 -17.66 14.95
C LYS A 426 -6.78 -16.63 15.71
N TYR A 427 -6.19 -16.10 16.77
CA TYR A 427 -6.72 -14.93 17.47
C TYR A 427 -5.94 -13.72 17.00
N LEU A 428 -6.64 -12.66 16.56
CA LEU A 428 -6.04 -11.41 16.07
C LEU A 428 -5.08 -11.58 14.89
N GLY A 429 -5.20 -12.69 14.14
CA GLY A 429 -4.29 -13.02 13.03
C GLY A 429 -2.98 -13.73 13.43
N VAL A 430 -2.80 -14.05 14.71
CA VAL A 430 -1.68 -14.86 15.24
C VAL A 430 -2.21 -16.24 15.67
N PRO A 431 -1.57 -17.36 15.32
CA PRO A 431 -2.04 -18.69 15.73
C PRO A 431 -1.84 -18.90 17.25
N LEU A 432 -2.90 -19.25 17.97
CA LEU A 432 -2.85 -19.61 19.39
C LEU A 432 -2.39 -21.06 19.53
N VAL A 433 -1.09 -21.27 19.74
CA VAL A 433 -0.49 -22.60 19.77
C VAL A 433 0.08 -22.90 21.15
N GLY A 434 -0.58 -23.78 21.91
CA GLY A 434 -0.12 -24.26 23.23
C GLY A 434 1.08 -25.21 23.20
N ARG A 435 1.71 -25.40 22.04
CA ARG A 435 2.91 -26.22 21.78
C ARG A 435 3.97 -25.38 21.07
N ALA A 436 5.18 -25.92 20.90
CA ALA A 436 6.21 -25.25 20.10
C ALA A 436 5.70 -24.96 18.66
N PRO A 437 5.98 -23.77 18.10
CA PRO A 437 5.55 -23.37 16.78
C PRO A 437 6.24 -24.20 15.69
N LYS A 438 5.45 -24.76 14.77
CA LYS A 438 5.91 -25.51 13.60
C LYS A 438 5.81 -24.65 12.34
N ARG A 439 6.56 -25.03 11.28
CA ARG A 439 6.51 -24.37 9.96
C ARG A 439 5.07 -24.28 9.41
N SER A 440 4.30 -25.36 9.57
CA SER A 440 2.88 -25.46 9.20
C SER A 440 2.03 -24.29 9.71
N ASP A 441 2.26 -23.90 10.97
CA ASP A 441 1.41 -22.94 11.69
C ASP A 441 1.58 -21.51 11.11
N PHE A 442 2.67 -21.26 10.39
CA PHE A 442 3.02 -19.98 9.76
C PHE A 442 3.01 -20.01 8.22
N ASN A 443 2.60 -21.12 7.59
CA ASN A 443 2.50 -21.20 6.12
C ASN A 443 1.63 -20.08 5.53
N TYR A 444 0.57 -19.66 6.25
CA TYR A 444 -0.28 -18.54 5.84
C TYR A 444 0.46 -17.22 5.59
N LEU A 445 1.61 -16.97 6.24
CA LEU A 445 2.44 -15.80 5.96
C LEU A 445 3.17 -15.93 4.63
N ILE A 446 3.66 -17.12 4.32
CA ILE A 446 4.28 -17.45 3.02
C ILE A 446 3.23 -17.27 1.91
N ASP A 447 2.01 -17.77 2.13
CA ASP A 447 0.93 -17.71 1.15
C ASP A 447 0.39 -16.29 0.99
N GLN A 448 0.31 -15.50 2.07
CA GLN A 448 0.04 -14.05 1.97
C GLN A 448 1.10 -13.32 1.13
N VAL A 449 2.39 -13.60 1.34
CA VAL A 449 3.47 -13.00 0.52
C VAL A 449 3.34 -13.44 -0.94
N LYS A 450 3.15 -14.74 -1.23
CA LYS A 450 2.93 -15.26 -2.58
C LYS A 450 1.72 -14.62 -3.26
N ASN A 451 0.59 -14.51 -2.57
CA ASN A 451 -0.65 -13.93 -3.11
C ASN A 451 -0.53 -12.41 -3.35
N LYS A 452 0.30 -11.68 -2.58
CA LYS A 452 0.65 -10.30 -2.93
C LYS A 452 1.55 -10.24 -4.17
N LEU A 453 2.49 -11.18 -4.33
CA LEU A 453 3.41 -11.22 -5.47
C LEU A 453 2.78 -11.69 -6.78
N SER A 454 1.86 -12.65 -6.76
CA SER A 454 1.15 -13.12 -7.96
C SER A 454 0.29 -12.01 -8.60
N ALA A 455 -0.26 -11.13 -7.76
CA ALA A 455 -0.92 -9.89 -8.20
C ALA A 455 0.04 -8.87 -8.84
N TRP A 456 1.37 -9.05 -8.74
CA TRP A 456 2.41 -8.10 -9.19
C TRP A 456 3.30 -8.75 -10.25
N LYS A 457 2.77 -8.96 -11.47
CA LYS A 457 3.54 -9.51 -12.60
C LYS A 457 4.87 -8.77 -12.79
N ALA A 458 5.99 -9.47 -12.55
CA ALA A 458 7.32 -8.88 -12.40
C ALA A 458 7.79 -8.03 -13.60
N LYS A 459 7.33 -8.35 -14.82
CA LYS A 459 7.60 -7.60 -16.06
C LYS A 459 7.11 -6.14 -16.06
N GLN A 460 6.26 -5.73 -15.12
CA GLN A 460 5.67 -4.38 -15.08
C GLN A 460 6.32 -3.41 -14.09
N LEU A 461 7.34 -3.85 -13.34
CA LEU A 461 7.97 -3.06 -12.27
C LEU A 461 9.49 -2.93 -12.49
N SER A 462 10.01 -1.70 -12.34
CA SER A 462 11.45 -1.42 -12.34
C SER A 462 12.14 -2.06 -11.13
N PHE A 463 13.46 -2.27 -11.19
CA PHE A 463 14.24 -2.78 -10.05
C PHE A 463 14.01 -1.95 -8.78
N ALA A 464 14.11 -0.62 -8.89
CA ALA A 464 13.80 0.30 -7.79
C ALA A 464 12.37 0.13 -7.26
N GLY A 465 11.37 0.02 -8.15
CA GLY A 465 9.99 -0.23 -7.76
C GLY A 465 9.79 -1.56 -7.01
N ARG A 466 10.49 -2.62 -7.41
CA ARG A 466 10.46 -3.92 -6.72
C ARG A 466 11.13 -3.83 -5.34
N VAL A 467 12.24 -3.11 -5.20
CA VAL A 467 12.89 -2.84 -3.90
C VAL A 467 11.98 -2.03 -2.96
N THR A 468 11.31 -1.00 -3.47
CA THR A 468 10.38 -0.17 -2.67
C THR A 468 9.15 -0.95 -2.21
N LEU A 469 8.51 -1.73 -3.10
CA LEU A 469 7.38 -2.59 -2.73
C LEU A 469 7.77 -3.68 -1.75
N SER A 470 8.97 -4.24 -1.92
CA SER A 470 9.54 -5.24 -1.02
C SER A 470 9.61 -4.74 0.42
N LYS A 471 10.21 -3.56 0.63
CA LYS A 471 10.30 -2.93 1.96
C LYS A 471 8.95 -2.51 2.53
N SER A 472 8.09 -1.90 1.71
CA SER A 472 6.81 -1.35 2.20
C SER A 472 5.74 -2.40 2.47
N VAL A 473 5.88 -3.61 1.92
CA VAL A 473 4.83 -4.66 2.01
C VAL A 473 5.39 -6.01 2.46
N ILE A 474 6.42 -6.55 1.80
CA ILE A 474 6.92 -7.91 2.10
C ILE A 474 7.58 -7.96 3.48
N GLU A 475 8.39 -6.96 3.83
CA GLU A 475 8.94 -6.84 5.19
C GLU A 475 7.87 -6.54 6.24
N ALA A 476 6.77 -5.87 5.88
CA ALA A 476 5.72 -5.47 6.81
C ALA A 476 4.81 -6.63 7.26
N ILE A 477 4.51 -7.58 6.36
CA ILE A 477 3.62 -8.73 6.63
C ILE A 477 4.03 -9.53 7.89
N PRO A 478 5.27 -10.02 8.04
CA PRO A 478 5.64 -10.84 9.19
C PRO A 478 5.94 -10.03 10.46
N ILE A 479 6.09 -8.71 10.40
CA ILE A 479 6.46 -7.89 11.58
C ILE A 479 5.43 -8.02 12.70
N TYR A 480 4.14 -8.05 12.39
CA TYR A 480 3.10 -8.15 13.41
C TYR A 480 3.16 -9.48 14.20
N PRO A 481 3.14 -10.68 13.57
CA PRO A 481 3.36 -11.94 14.30
C PRO A 481 4.73 -12.05 14.99
N MET A 482 5.78 -11.41 14.46
CA MET A 482 7.10 -11.36 15.11
C MET A 482 7.10 -10.61 16.45
N MET A 483 6.12 -9.73 16.72
CA MET A 483 6.04 -9.02 18.00
C MET A 483 5.52 -9.89 19.14
N THR A 484 4.81 -10.98 18.84
CA THR A 484 4.15 -11.83 19.84
C THR A 484 4.68 -13.25 19.90
N THR A 485 5.29 -13.76 18.81
CA THR A 485 5.73 -15.16 18.72
C THR A 485 7.10 -15.32 18.03
N PRO A 486 7.90 -16.32 18.45
CA PRO A 486 9.09 -16.74 17.73
C PRO A 486 8.67 -17.52 16.47
N ILE A 487 8.92 -16.95 15.29
CA ILE A 487 8.62 -17.59 14.01
C ILE A 487 9.75 -18.56 13.65
N PRO A 488 9.47 -19.82 13.24
CA PRO A 488 10.50 -20.77 12.86
C PRO A 488 11.43 -20.22 11.77
N LYS A 489 12.76 -20.29 12.00
CA LYS A 489 13.80 -19.80 11.06
C LYS A 489 13.58 -20.27 9.62
N ALA A 490 13.13 -21.52 9.43
CA ALA A 490 12.79 -22.07 8.12
C ALA A 490 11.71 -21.26 7.38
N CYS A 491 10.64 -20.81 8.06
CA CYS A 491 9.60 -19.97 7.46
C CYS A 491 10.17 -18.60 7.06
N LEU A 492 10.96 -17.97 7.93
CA LEU A 492 11.59 -16.68 7.65
C LEU A 492 12.56 -16.75 6.45
N ASN A 493 13.34 -17.82 6.35
CA ASN A 493 14.27 -18.05 5.24
C ASN A 493 13.53 -18.25 3.91
N GLU A 494 12.38 -18.91 3.90
CA GLU A 494 11.56 -19.08 2.69
C GLU A 494 10.93 -17.75 2.24
N ILE A 495 10.44 -16.93 3.19
CA ILE A 495 9.99 -15.56 2.87
C ILE A 495 11.17 -14.76 2.29
N GLN A 496 12.39 -14.87 2.85
CA GLN A 496 13.56 -14.19 2.29
C GLN A 496 13.99 -14.71 0.91
N LYS A 497 13.83 -16.01 0.64
CA LYS A 497 14.08 -16.61 -0.68
C LYS A 497 13.13 -16.02 -1.73
N ILE A 498 11.84 -15.97 -1.41
CA ILE A 498 10.79 -15.35 -2.24
C ILE A 498 11.06 -13.85 -2.45
N HIS A 499 11.41 -13.13 -1.38
CA HIS A 499 11.77 -11.72 -1.39
C HIS A 499 12.97 -11.44 -2.31
N ARG A 500 14.04 -12.24 -2.22
CA ARG A 500 15.22 -12.15 -3.10
C ARG A 500 14.85 -12.39 -4.57
N ALA A 501 14.09 -13.45 -4.85
CA ALA A 501 13.63 -13.80 -6.20
C ALA A 501 12.83 -12.65 -6.83
N PHE A 502 11.89 -12.04 -6.08
CA PHE A 502 11.10 -10.91 -6.55
C PHE A 502 11.94 -9.66 -6.87
N ILE A 503 12.94 -9.32 -6.05
CA ILE A 503 13.80 -8.15 -6.28
C ILE A 503 14.53 -8.25 -7.63
N TRP A 504 15.16 -9.39 -7.91
CA TRP A 504 15.83 -9.63 -9.19
C TRP A 504 14.85 -9.90 -10.34
N GLY A 505 13.62 -10.28 -10.01
CA GLY A 505 12.50 -10.38 -10.94
C GLY A 505 12.38 -11.77 -11.57
N ASP A 506 12.73 -12.82 -10.84
CA ASP A 506 12.53 -14.21 -11.24
C ASP A 506 11.06 -14.46 -11.66
N GLU A 507 10.87 -15.34 -12.62
CA GLU A 507 9.57 -15.81 -13.11
C GLU A 507 9.51 -17.34 -12.98
N GLU A 508 8.31 -17.93 -13.00
CA GLU A 508 8.16 -19.39 -12.92
C GLU A 508 8.93 -20.06 -14.07
N GLY A 509 9.84 -20.99 -13.72
CA GLY A 509 10.76 -21.64 -14.66
C GLY A 509 11.95 -20.80 -15.14
N ASN A 510 11.98 -19.47 -14.92
CA ASN A 510 13.05 -18.60 -15.43
C ASN A 510 13.67 -17.72 -14.33
N ARG A 511 14.83 -18.14 -13.84
CA ARG A 511 15.61 -17.45 -12.82
C ARG A 511 16.55 -16.41 -13.43
N LYS A 512 16.46 -15.16 -12.97
CA LYS A 512 17.28 -14.05 -13.44
C LYS A 512 18.60 -13.96 -12.68
N TYR A 513 19.56 -13.23 -13.25
CA TYR A 513 20.88 -13.06 -12.66
C TYR A 513 20.83 -12.20 -11.38
N HIS A 514 21.22 -12.80 -10.25
CA HIS A 514 21.25 -12.14 -8.94
C HIS A 514 22.58 -11.39 -8.75
N ALA A 515 22.64 -10.14 -9.19
CA ALA A 515 23.91 -9.43 -9.38
C ALA A 515 24.69 -9.11 -8.09
N VAL A 516 24.01 -8.96 -6.95
CA VAL A 516 24.65 -8.67 -5.65
C VAL A 516 24.31 -9.76 -4.62
N ARG A 517 25.29 -10.12 -3.78
CA ARG A 517 25.10 -11.08 -2.67
C ARG A 517 24.01 -10.59 -1.73
N TRP A 518 23.18 -11.51 -1.24
CA TRP A 518 22.06 -11.17 -0.35
C TRP A 518 22.51 -10.47 0.92
N ASP A 519 23.65 -10.89 1.49
CA ASP A 519 24.25 -10.26 2.68
C ASP A 519 24.47 -8.76 2.49
N VAL A 520 25.09 -8.38 1.37
CA VAL A 520 25.34 -6.99 0.98
C VAL A 520 24.03 -6.26 0.72
N VAL A 521 23.08 -6.86 -0.01
CA VAL A 521 21.73 -6.28 -0.22
C VAL A 521 21.03 -5.96 1.10
N THR A 522 21.21 -6.81 2.13
CA THR A 522 20.62 -6.61 3.46
C THR A 522 21.36 -5.62 4.37
N LYS A 523 22.56 -5.14 4.00
CA LYS A 523 23.21 -4.06 4.73
C LYS A 523 22.41 -2.74 4.58
N PRO A 524 22.48 -1.80 5.55
CA PRO A 524 22.00 -0.43 5.40
C PRO A 524 22.58 0.28 4.17
N LYS A 525 21.89 1.34 3.71
CA LYS A 525 22.31 2.16 2.56
C LYS A 525 23.72 2.76 2.72
N VAL A 526 24.15 3.05 3.96
CA VAL A 526 25.48 3.61 4.29
C VAL A 526 26.62 2.60 4.12
N PHE A 527 26.37 1.31 4.36
CA PHE A 527 27.35 0.23 4.15
C PHE A 527 27.20 -0.42 2.76
N GLY A 528 26.77 0.37 1.77
CA GLY A 528 26.57 -0.07 0.39
C GLY A 528 25.44 -1.08 0.15
N GLY A 529 24.57 -1.35 1.11
CA GLY A 529 23.42 -2.23 0.85
C GLY A 529 22.20 -1.49 0.31
N LEU A 530 21.08 -2.21 0.15
CA LEU A 530 19.80 -1.60 -0.20
C LEU A 530 18.98 -1.23 1.04
N GLY A 531 19.40 -1.60 2.24
CA GLY A 531 18.66 -1.41 3.50
C GLY A 531 17.44 -2.31 3.59
N ILE A 532 17.60 -3.58 3.23
CA ILE A 532 16.57 -4.63 3.28
C ILE A 532 16.77 -5.46 4.57
N ARG A 533 15.72 -5.63 5.38
CA ARG A 533 15.87 -6.22 6.71
C ARG A 533 16.04 -7.73 6.67
N ARG A 534 16.97 -8.24 7.49
CA ARG A 534 17.11 -9.67 7.76
C ARG A 534 16.02 -10.13 8.71
N LEU A 535 15.05 -10.88 8.21
CA LEU A 535 13.85 -11.27 8.97
C LEU A 535 14.16 -12.04 10.26
N VAL A 536 15.23 -12.83 10.30
CA VAL A 536 15.67 -13.55 11.50
C VAL A 536 16.13 -12.59 12.61
N HIS A 537 16.96 -11.59 12.28
CA HIS A 537 17.38 -10.57 13.25
C HIS A 537 16.20 -9.65 13.63
N MET A 538 15.29 -9.36 12.68
CA MET A 538 14.07 -8.58 12.96
C MET A 538 13.15 -9.29 13.96
N ASN A 539 12.95 -10.61 13.85
CA ASN A 539 12.16 -11.36 14.83
C ASN A 539 12.83 -11.33 16.22
N LYS A 540 14.16 -11.50 16.31
CA LYS A 540 14.87 -11.36 17.60
C LYS A 540 14.75 -9.93 18.17
N ALA A 541 14.86 -8.89 17.34
CA ALA A 541 14.69 -7.49 17.76
C ALA A 541 13.25 -7.20 18.27
N CYS A 542 12.23 -7.77 17.63
CA CYS A 542 10.84 -7.69 18.11
C CYS A 542 10.66 -8.40 19.46
N LEU A 543 11.22 -9.61 19.64
CA LEU A 543 11.16 -10.35 20.90
C LEU A 543 11.96 -9.67 22.02
N MET A 544 13.07 -8.99 21.68
CA MET A 544 13.79 -8.12 22.63
C MET A 544 12.90 -6.97 23.14
N LYS A 545 11.91 -6.47 22.38
CA LYS A 545 10.97 -5.47 22.92
C LYS A 545 10.13 -6.02 24.09
N LEU A 546 9.69 -7.28 23.99
CA LEU A 546 8.97 -7.96 25.08
C LEU A 546 9.92 -8.25 26.26
N GLY A 547 11.11 -8.77 25.98
CA GLY A 547 12.13 -9.01 27.02
C GLY A 547 12.49 -7.73 27.79
N TRP A 548 12.66 -6.61 27.08
CA TRP A 548 12.93 -5.31 27.70
C TRP A 548 11.78 -4.84 28.59
N ALA A 549 10.52 -5.03 28.19
CA ALA A 549 9.37 -4.65 29.02
C ALA A 549 9.30 -5.44 30.34
N ILE A 550 9.73 -6.71 30.34
CA ILE A 550 9.90 -7.51 31.57
C ILE A 550 11.06 -6.96 32.41
N ARG A 551 12.23 -6.73 31.79
CA ARG A 551 13.46 -6.29 32.46
C ARG A 551 13.35 -4.88 33.05
N SER A 552 12.63 -3.97 32.38
CA SER A 552 12.37 -2.60 32.83
C SER A 552 11.20 -2.50 33.83
N GLY A 553 10.69 -3.62 34.34
CA GLY A 553 9.68 -3.64 35.40
C GLY A 553 8.33 -3.01 35.03
N LYS A 554 7.93 -3.01 33.75
CA LYS A 554 6.61 -2.44 33.38
C LYS A 554 5.48 -3.21 34.09
N ASN A 555 4.53 -2.46 34.64
CA ASN A 555 3.34 -3.02 35.26
C ASN A 555 2.30 -3.32 34.17
N ALA A 556 2.06 -4.60 33.89
CA ALA A 556 1.12 -5.05 32.85
C ALA A 556 0.72 -6.51 33.08
N LEU A 557 -0.58 -6.82 32.94
CA LEU A 557 -1.17 -8.13 33.24
C LEU A 557 -0.41 -9.32 32.62
N TRP A 558 0.06 -9.20 31.37
CA TRP A 558 0.82 -10.27 30.71
C TRP A 558 2.19 -10.52 31.34
N ILE A 559 2.82 -9.49 31.91
CA ILE A 559 4.08 -9.61 32.65
C ILE A 559 3.80 -10.36 33.94
N ASP A 560 2.73 -10.04 34.66
CA ASP A 560 2.37 -10.72 35.92
C ASP A 560 1.97 -12.18 35.70
N VAL A 561 1.33 -12.50 34.57
CA VAL A 561 1.10 -13.88 34.12
C VAL A 561 2.40 -14.62 33.83
N VAL A 562 3.35 -13.99 33.13
CA VAL A 562 4.66 -14.59 32.84
C VAL A 562 5.46 -14.78 34.13
N LYS A 563 5.47 -13.79 35.03
CA LYS A 563 6.08 -13.87 36.36
C LYS A 563 5.45 -15.00 37.16
N GLY A 564 4.16 -14.94 37.50
CA GLY A 564 3.51 -15.96 38.35
C GLY A 564 3.48 -17.40 37.79
N LYS A 565 3.84 -17.59 36.52
CA LYS A 565 4.02 -18.90 35.88
C LYS A 565 5.46 -19.41 35.83
N TYR A 566 6.46 -18.54 35.64
CA TYR A 566 7.86 -18.92 35.43
C TYR A 566 8.85 -18.39 36.47
N ASP A 567 8.44 -17.44 37.31
CA ASP A 567 9.16 -17.03 38.52
C ASP A 567 9.08 -18.16 39.55
N ARG A 568 10.22 -18.80 39.79
CA ARG A 568 10.35 -19.96 40.67
C ARG A 568 11.12 -19.57 41.92
N GLN A 569 10.68 -18.50 42.58
CA GLN A 569 11.28 -17.93 43.79
C GLN A 569 12.70 -17.40 43.55
N ASN A 570 12.94 -16.70 42.44
CA ASN A 570 14.23 -16.07 42.16
C ASN A 570 14.06 -14.57 41.91
N SER A 571 14.05 -13.81 43.01
CA SER A 571 13.52 -12.44 43.15
C SER A 571 13.98 -11.42 42.11
N ASN A 572 15.16 -11.61 41.51
CA ASN A 572 15.79 -10.63 40.64
C ASN A 572 15.63 -10.90 39.12
N PHE A 573 15.03 -12.03 38.70
CA PHE A 573 15.00 -12.45 37.29
C PHE A 573 16.38 -12.60 36.60
N GLU A 574 17.47 -12.62 37.36
CA GLU A 574 18.84 -12.64 36.82
C GLU A 574 19.27 -14.05 36.36
N THR A 575 18.73 -15.12 36.97
CA THR A 575 19.03 -16.51 36.61
C THR A 575 17.80 -17.44 36.61
N PRO A 576 16.74 -17.18 35.81
CA PRO A 576 15.58 -18.05 35.73
C PRO A 576 15.89 -19.36 34.99
N LEU A 577 15.83 -20.48 35.72
CA LEU A 577 16.07 -21.84 35.20
C LEU A 577 15.07 -22.22 34.08
N VAL A 578 15.52 -22.33 32.84
CA VAL A 578 14.69 -22.83 31.72
C VAL A 578 14.57 -24.35 31.77
N ARG A 579 13.35 -24.89 31.74
CA ARG A 579 13.08 -26.34 31.65
C ARG A 579 12.64 -26.76 30.25
N ALA A 580 12.86 -28.03 29.91
CA ALA A 580 12.42 -28.63 28.66
C ALA A 580 10.89 -28.48 28.42
N GLN A 581 10.10 -28.48 29.49
CA GLN A 581 8.62 -28.37 29.45
C GLN A 581 8.11 -26.92 29.31
N ASP A 582 8.95 -25.89 29.44
CA ASP A 582 8.51 -24.50 29.37
C ASP A 582 8.13 -24.06 27.94
N SER A 583 7.31 -23.01 27.82
CA SER A 583 6.83 -22.54 26.51
C SER A 583 7.96 -22.06 25.61
N SER A 584 7.77 -22.20 24.30
CA SER A 584 8.70 -21.69 23.28
C SER A 584 8.90 -20.17 23.36
N LEU A 585 7.83 -19.44 23.71
CA LEU A 585 7.90 -18.00 23.93
C LEU A 585 8.80 -17.68 25.14
N TRP A 586 8.63 -18.37 26.28
CA TRP A 586 9.47 -18.14 27.46
C TRP A 586 10.95 -18.41 27.17
N LYS A 587 11.27 -19.52 26.48
CA LYS A 587 12.62 -19.84 26.02
C LYS A 587 13.23 -18.74 25.14
N SER A 588 12.45 -18.22 24.19
CA SER A 588 12.92 -17.15 23.30
C SER A 588 13.05 -15.79 23.99
N LEU A 589 12.23 -15.52 25.01
CA LEU A 589 12.35 -14.34 25.87
C LEU A 589 13.59 -14.45 26.77
N TYR A 590 13.92 -15.64 27.28
CA TYR A 590 15.14 -15.89 28.03
C TYR A 590 16.40 -15.63 27.19
N ASP A 591 16.47 -16.17 25.96
CA ASP A 591 17.58 -15.91 25.03
C ASP A 591 17.75 -14.41 24.72
N ALA A 592 16.65 -13.66 24.70
CA ALA A 592 16.66 -12.21 24.56
C ALA A 592 17.11 -11.49 25.84
N LEU A 593 16.64 -11.93 27.02
CA LEU A 593 17.01 -11.38 28.33
C LEU A 593 18.52 -11.50 28.58
N HIS A 594 19.09 -12.68 28.36
CA HIS A 594 20.53 -12.89 28.50
C HIS A 594 21.36 -12.03 27.52
N SER A 595 20.78 -11.67 26.36
CA SER A 595 21.43 -10.78 25.39
C SER A 595 21.50 -9.31 25.86
N PHE A 596 20.82 -8.89 26.94
CA PHE A 596 20.79 -7.48 27.35
C PHE A 596 22.01 -7.02 28.14
N HIS A 597 22.77 -7.89 28.82
CA HIS A 597 23.95 -7.50 29.60
C HIS A 597 25.03 -6.77 28.77
N MET A 598 25.02 -6.91 27.45
CA MET A 598 25.92 -6.19 26.52
C MET A 598 25.42 -4.78 26.13
N TYR A 599 24.13 -4.47 26.34
CA TYR A 599 23.46 -3.28 25.81
C TYR A 599 22.63 -2.50 26.84
N GLU A 600 22.59 -2.96 28.09
CA GLU A 600 21.97 -2.30 29.23
C GLU A 600 22.94 -1.28 29.84
N PHE A 601 22.41 -0.12 30.26
CA PHE A 601 23.11 0.84 31.13
C PHE A 601 22.14 1.40 32.18
N TRP A 602 22.66 1.94 33.27
CA TRP A 602 21.86 2.58 34.31
C TRP A 602 21.92 4.10 34.20
N VAL A 603 20.76 4.74 34.36
CA VAL A 603 20.63 6.17 34.64
C VAL A 603 20.47 6.30 36.15
N LEU A 604 21.39 7.04 36.78
CA LEU A 604 21.39 7.26 38.22
C LEU A 604 20.21 8.15 38.65
N GLY A 605 19.62 7.81 39.79
CA GLY A 605 18.70 8.67 40.52
C GLY A 605 19.13 8.79 41.97
N ASN A 606 18.81 7.79 42.78
CA ASN A 606 19.15 7.74 44.21
C ASN A 606 20.36 6.84 44.54
N GLY A 607 20.92 6.14 43.56
CA GLY A 607 22.16 5.36 43.69
C GLY A 607 22.05 4.13 44.61
N ASN A 608 20.84 3.72 45.01
CA ASN A 608 20.64 2.57 45.92
C ASN A 608 20.65 1.22 45.19
N SER A 609 20.26 1.19 43.92
CA SER A 609 20.09 -0.06 43.16
C SER A 609 21.38 -0.48 42.47
N VAL A 610 22.12 0.49 41.95
CA VAL A 610 23.29 0.31 41.08
C VAL A 610 24.55 0.01 41.89
N ASN A 611 25.27 -1.06 41.55
CA ASN A 611 26.59 -1.35 42.12
C ASN A 611 27.64 -0.38 41.53
N ALA A 612 28.53 0.14 42.37
CA ALA A 612 29.54 1.12 41.96
C ALA A 612 30.45 0.61 40.83
N TRP A 613 30.83 -0.66 40.87
CA TRP A 613 31.95 -1.18 40.08
C TRP A 613 31.54 -2.13 38.95
N SER A 614 30.59 -3.04 39.23
CA SER A 614 30.18 -4.12 38.33
C SER A 614 29.04 -3.74 37.38
N ASP A 615 28.21 -2.74 37.73
CA ASP A 615 27.14 -2.24 36.86
C ASP A 615 27.63 -1.20 35.84
N LYS A 616 26.90 -1.07 34.73
CA LYS A 616 27.24 -0.19 33.60
C LYS A 616 26.49 1.14 33.71
N TRP A 617 27.09 2.13 34.38
CA TRP A 617 26.45 3.44 34.60
C TRP A 617 27.32 4.63 34.15
N LEU A 618 28.65 4.49 34.15
CA LEU A 618 29.58 5.59 33.84
C LEU A 618 30.00 5.67 32.36
N VAL A 619 30.07 4.53 31.66
CA VAL A 619 30.44 4.46 30.23
C VAL A 619 29.55 3.43 29.54
N HIS A 620 29.05 3.75 28.34
CA HIS A 620 28.22 2.81 27.59
C HIS A 620 29.00 1.52 27.24
N GLY A 621 28.40 0.37 27.58
CA GLY A 621 28.89 -0.96 27.20
C GLY A 621 29.92 -1.60 28.14
N LYS A 622 30.59 -0.82 29.00
CA LYS A 622 31.56 -1.34 29.99
C LYS A 622 31.29 -0.87 31.42
N SER A 623 31.40 -1.78 32.39
CA SER A 623 31.48 -1.44 33.82
C SER A 623 32.89 -0.94 34.18
N ILE A 624 33.08 -0.40 35.38
CA ILE A 624 34.39 0.08 35.85
C ILE A 624 35.34 -1.12 36.06
N GLU A 625 34.83 -2.24 36.56
CA GLU A 625 35.54 -3.51 36.69
C GLU A 625 35.99 -4.07 35.32
N GLU A 626 35.14 -4.01 34.29
CA GLU A 626 35.46 -4.40 32.90
C GLU A 626 36.50 -3.47 32.21
N MET A 627 36.92 -2.38 32.85
CA MET A 627 38.03 -1.52 32.39
C MET A 627 39.40 -1.95 32.94
N GLY A 628 39.44 -2.91 33.89
CA GLY A 628 40.68 -3.48 34.41
C GLY A 628 41.31 -2.69 35.56
N PHE A 629 40.54 -1.88 36.28
CA PHE A 629 41.01 -1.20 37.50
C PHE A 629 40.97 -2.16 38.70
N VAL A 630 42.05 -2.19 39.48
CA VAL A 630 42.13 -3.03 40.69
C VAL A 630 41.42 -2.31 41.83
N ILE A 631 40.28 -2.85 42.25
CA ILE A 631 39.45 -2.32 43.33
C ILE A 631 39.57 -3.28 44.53
N PRO A 632 39.83 -2.79 45.76
CA PRO A 632 39.90 -3.64 46.95
C PRO A 632 38.59 -4.41 47.22
N ASP A 633 38.69 -5.65 47.67
CA ASP A 633 37.55 -6.52 48.02
C ASP A 633 36.55 -5.84 48.97
N ALA A 634 37.06 -5.04 49.92
CA ALA A 634 36.24 -4.27 50.87
C ALA A 634 35.33 -3.22 50.21
N LEU A 635 35.64 -2.77 48.99
CA LEU A 635 34.86 -1.81 48.23
C LEU A 635 33.97 -2.48 47.17
N GLN A 636 34.19 -3.75 46.81
CA GLN A 636 33.58 -4.38 45.63
C GLN A 636 32.04 -4.45 45.68
N ASN A 637 31.45 -4.48 46.88
CA ASN A 637 30.00 -4.49 47.11
C ASN A 637 29.35 -3.11 47.24
N TRP A 638 30.10 -2.01 47.09
CA TRP A 638 29.58 -0.65 47.25
C TRP A 638 28.52 -0.31 46.18
N LYS A 639 27.54 0.49 46.57
CA LYS A 639 26.54 1.11 45.69
C LYS A 639 27.03 2.48 45.23
N VAL A 640 26.45 3.02 44.15
CA VAL A 640 26.86 4.33 43.62
C VAL A 640 26.66 5.47 44.62
N LYS A 641 25.66 5.36 45.52
CA LYS A 641 25.50 6.31 46.64
C LYS A 641 26.68 6.33 47.63
N ASP A 642 27.41 5.23 47.78
CA ASP A 642 28.50 5.11 48.75
C ASP A 642 29.78 5.81 48.24
N LEU A 643 29.79 6.26 46.97
CA LEU A 643 30.81 7.11 46.36
C LEU A 643 30.56 8.61 46.61
N VAL A 644 29.53 8.98 47.39
CA VAL A 644 29.14 10.35 47.70
C VAL A 644 29.53 10.67 49.15
N ASP A 645 29.98 11.91 49.40
CA ASP A 645 30.30 12.41 50.73
C ASP A 645 29.04 12.75 51.55
N THR A 646 29.22 13.16 52.80
CA THR A 646 28.12 13.56 53.70
C THR A 646 27.37 14.81 53.25
N ASN A 647 27.90 15.56 52.27
CA ASN A 647 27.36 16.81 51.77
C ASN A 647 26.58 16.63 50.45
N GLY A 648 26.62 15.44 49.85
CA GLY A 648 25.96 15.14 48.57
C GLY A 648 26.84 15.33 47.33
N PHE A 649 28.17 15.43 47.48
CA PHE A 649 29.13 15.55 46.37
C PHE A 649 29.96 14.27 46.18
N TRP A 650 30.49 14.04 44.98
CA TRP A 650 31.39 12.91 44.70
C TRP A 650 32.63 12.93 45.60
N ASN A 651 32.92 11.82 46.27
CA ASN A 651 34.05 11.72 47.20
C ASN A 651 35.40 11.70 46.45
N LEU A 652 36.05 12.87 46.37
CA LEU A 652 37.31 13.08 45.66
C LEU A 652 38.45 12.19 46.15
N GLU A 653 38.57 11.96 47.45
CA GLU A 653 39.69 11.21 48.05
C GLU A 653 39.63 9.75 47.60
N ILE A 654 38.46 9.12 47.69
CA ILE A 654 38.26 7.73 47.28
C ILE A 654 38.38 7.60 45.76
N LEU A 655 37.74 8.49 44.99
CA LEU A 655 37.71 8.38 43.53
C LEU A 655 39.08 8.63 42.90
N SER A 656 39.87 9.59 43.40
CA SER A 656 41.22 9.85 42.88
C SER A 656 42.27 8.80 43.27
N THR A 657 42.03 8.05 44.36
CA THR A 657 42.90 6.94 44.78
C THR A 657 42.80 5.73 43.85
N TRP A 658 41.58 5.40 43.38
CA TRP A 658 41.31 4.16 42.65
C TRP A 658 40.98 4.34 41.15
N LEU A 659 40.68 5.56 40.69
CA LEU A 659 40.32 5.83 39.29
C LEU A 659 41.22 6.90 38.66
N PRO A 660 41.62 6.73 37.38
CA PRO A 660 42.44 7.72 36.68
C PRO A 660 41.65 9.01 36.39
N HIS A 661 42.37 10.12 36.30
CA HIS A 661 41.81 11.47 36.18
C HIS A 661 40.78 11.63 35.04
N ASN A 662 40.93 10.92 33.91
CA ASN A 662 39.99 10.97 32.80
C ASN A 662 38.62 10.32 33.10
N ILE A 663 38.57 9.34 34.00
CA ILE A 663 37.34 8.71 34.48
C ILE A 663 36.72 9.56 35.59
N VAL A 664 37.54 10.10 36.50
CA VAL A 664 37.12 11.07 37.52
C VAL A 664 36.50 12.33 36.88
N SER A 665 37.10 12.89 35.84
CA SER A 665 36.52 14.02 35.11
C SER A 665 35.16 13.70 34.46
N LYS A 666 34.91 12.44 34.08
CA LYS A 666 33.58 12.02 33.58
C LYS A 666 32.58 11.89 34.72
N LEU A 667 32.98 11.38 35.89
CA LEU A 667 32.13 11.34 37.08
C LEU A 667 31.63 12.75 37.45
N PHE A 668 32.49 13.77 37.39
CA PHE A 668 32.10 15.16 37.63
C PHE A 668 31.13 15.76 36.61
N SER A 669 30.97 15.15 35.42
CA SER A 669 29.92 15.55 34.47
C SER A 669 28.55 14.93 34.78
N ILE A 670 28.46 14.03 35.76
CA ILE A 670 27.24 13.36 36.20
C ILE A 670 26.82 13.94 37.56
N VAL A 671 25.53 14.23 37.71
CA VAL A 671 24.95 14.70 38.98
C VAL A 671 25.08 13.58 40.03
N PRO A 672 25.61 13.86 41.24
CA PRO A 672 25.68 12.87 42.31
C PRO A 672 24.29 12.33 42.68
N PRO A 673 24.15 11.03 43.03
CA PRO A 673 22.87 10.49 43.49
C PRO A 673 22.42 11.15 44.80
N ASN A 674 21.11 11.39 44.92
CA ASN A 674 20.49 12.03 46.08
C ASN A 674 19.29 11.20 46.54
N ASN A 675 19.09 11.03 47.85
CA ASN A 675 17.96 10.30 48.41
C ASN A 675 16.58 10.89 48.04
N ASN A 676 16.52 12.19 47.70
CA ASN A 676 15.29 12.84 47.24
C ASN A 676 15.04 12.67 45.72
N SER A 677 15.96 12.08 44.98
CA SER A 677 15.80 11.77 43.56
C SER A 677 14.91 10.53 43.34
N ALA A 678 14.40 10.38 42.12
CA ALA A 678 13.71 9.16 41.69
C ALA A 678 14.62 7.92 41.82
N ALA A 679 14.03 6.73 41.83
CA ALA A 679 14.78 5.47 41.81
C ALA A 679 15.61 5.31 40.53
N ASP A 680 16.73 4.60 40.61
CA ASP A 680 17.62 4.33 39.47
C ASP A 680 16.89 3.59 38.33
N ILE A 681 17.14 3.98 37.08
CA ILE A 681 16.40 3.48 35.91
C ILE A 681 17.33 2.70 34.97
N ARG A 682 16.91 1.51 34.53
CA ARG A 682 17.57 0.74 33.47
C ARG A 682 17.24 1.33 32.10
N ALA A 683 18.26 1.68 31.34
CA ALA A 683 18.20 2.34 30.05
C ALA A 683 18.95 1.56 28.94
N TRP A 684 18.57 1.81 27.70
CA TRP A 684 19.00 1.07 26.51
C TRP A 684 20.10 1.82 25.74
N SER A 685 21.32 1.24 25.66
CA SER A 685 22.50 1.91 25.08
C SER A 685 22.49 2.02 23.54
N GLY A 686 21.37 1.70 22.88
CA GLY A 686 21.18 1.89 21.45
C GLY A 686 20.44 3.19 21.09
N SER A 687 20.10 4.05 22.05
CA SER A 687 19.39 5.32 21.86
C SER A 687 19.95 6.41 22.76
N ALA A 688 19.98 7.65 22.27
CA ALA A 688 20.35 8.82 23.07
C ALA A 688 19.39 9.03 24.26
N ASP A 689 18.10 8.82 24.04
CA ASP A 689 17.04 9.02 25.05
C ASP A 689 16.95 7.88 26.07
N GLY A 690 17.83 6.87 26.00
CA GLY A 690 17.77 5.66 26.84
C GLY A 690 16.60 4.71 26.57
N ASP A 691 15.71 5.05 25.64
CA ASP A 691 14.45 4.34 25.39
C ASP A 691 14.58 3.18 24.38
N PHE A 692 14.11 1.98 24.75
CA PHE A 692 14.22 0.81 23.86
C PHE A 692 13.43 0.98 22.57
N ASN A 693 14.13 0.90 21.44
CA ASN A 693 13.52 0.91 20.11
C ASN A 693 14.02 -0.26 19.24
N ILE A 694 13.11 -0.86 18.47
CA ILE A 694 13.39 -2.06 17.64
C ILE A 694 14.45 -1.76 16.58
N ALA A 695 14.56 -0.52 16.10
CA ALA A 695 15.51 -0.14 15.05
C ALA A 695 16.96 -0.24 15.54
N SER A 696 17.28 0.33 16.70
CA SER A 696 18.61 0.23 17.31
C SER A 696 18.94 -1.19 17.78
N ALA A 697 17.97 -1.91 18.35
CA ALA A 697 18.12 -3.33 18.68
C ALA A 697 18.47 -4.17 17.43
N TYR A 698 17.82 -3.91 16.30
CA TYR A 698 18.15 -4.54 15.02
C TYR A 698 19.57 -4.17 14.55
N THR A 699 19.96 -2.89 14.62
CA THR A 699 21.32 -2.43 14.24
C THR A 699 22.40 -3.11 15.08
N ARG A 700 22.24 -3.15 16.42
CA ARG A 700 23.15 -3.83 17.34
C ARG A 700 23.22 -5.35 17.06
N LEU A 701 22.08 -6.01 16.82
CA LEU A 701 22.01 -7.43 16.44
C LEU A 701 22.66 -7.77 15.09
N CYS A 702 22.87 -6.78 14.22
CA CYS A 702 23.60 -6.93 12.96
C CYS A 702 25.09 -6.53 13.07
N GLN A 703 25.55 -6.10 14.25
CA GLN A 703 26.94 -5.73 14.53
C GLN A 703 27.53 -4.71 13.54
N PHE A 704 26.72 -3.76 13.09
CA PHE A 704 27.23 -2.63 12.32
C PHE A 704 28.01 -1.69 13.26
N SER A 705 29.31 -1.50 13.01
CA SER A 705 30.13 -0.51 13.71
C SER A 705 30.00 0.85 13.05
N ASP A 706 30.18 1.92 13.84
CA ASP A 706 30.19 3.29 13.31
C ASP A 706 31.52 3.65 12.62
N GLU A 707 32.55 2.83 12.83
CA GLU A 707 33.87 2.95 12.17
C GLU A 707 33.84 2.48 10.70
N GLU A 708 32.85 1.68 10.27
CA GLU A 708 32.68 1.22 8.88
C GLU A 708 31.93 2.23 7.96
N TRP A 709 31.71 3.49 8.38
CA TRP A 709 30.90 4.47 7.64
C TRP A 709 31.56 5.02 6.36
N ASP A 710 31.24 4.43 5.20
CA ASP A 710 31.66 4.94 3.88
C ASP A 710 30.74 6.08 3.39
N VAL A 711 31.22 7.32 3.56
CA VAL A 711 30.58 8.58 3.13
C VAL A 711 30.24 8.58 1.63
N GLY A 712 30.98 7.84 0.80
CA GLY A 712 30.72 7.75 -0.63
C GLY A 712 29.37 7.11 -0.98
N TRP A 713 28.84 6.21 -0.14
CA TRP A 713 27.48 5.69 -0.33
C TRP A 713 26.42 6.72 0.03
N LEU A 714 26.64 7.51 1.09
CA LEU A 714 25.72 8.61 1.47
C LEU A 714 25.55 9.60 0.31
N ASN A 715 26.64 9.96 -0.37
CA ASN A 715 26.58 10.91 -1.49
C ASN A 715 25.74 10.37 -2.66
N ILE A 716 25.87 9.07 -3.02
CA ILE A 716 25.04 8.43 -4.06
C ILE A 716 23.55 8.46 -3.70
N TRP A 717 23.20 8.22 -2.43
CA TRP A 717 21.80 8.23 -2.00
C TRP A 717 21.22 9.64 -1.80
N LYS A 718 22.06 10.67 -1.63
CA LYS A 718 21.68 12.10 -1.56
C LYS A 718 21.42 12.75 -2.93
N LEU A 719 21.85 12.14 -4.04
CA LEU A 719 21.66 12.67 -5.40
C LEU A 719 20.19 13.04 -5.68
N GLN A 720 19.93 14.22 -6.23
CA GLN A 720 18.58 14.69 -6.59
C GLN A 720 18.12 14.13 -7.95
N VAL A 721 18.06 12.80 -8.04
CA VAL A 721 17.66 12.04 -9.24
C VAL A 721 16.64 10.96 -8.87
N PRO A 722 15.81 10.47 -9.82
CA PRO A 722 14.84 9.39 -9.55
C PRO A 722 15.50 8.12 -8.98
N GLU A 723 14.81 7.37 -8.13
CA GLU A 723 15.38 6.21 -7.40
C GLU A 723 15.91 5.11 -8.34
N ARG A 724 15.37 5.00 -9.56
CA ARG A 724 15.92 4.13 -10.63
C ARG A 724 17.35 4.49 -11.03
N VAL A 725 17.72 5.77 -11.01
CA VAL A 725 19.06 6.28 -11.35
C VAL A 725 20.00 6.04 -10.17
N ARG A 726 19.58 6.32 -8.93
CA ARG A 726 20.35 5.99 -7.71
C ARG A 726 20.66 4.49 -7.64
N SER A 727 19.65 3.65 -7.89
CA SER A 727 19.78 2.18 -7.93
C SER A 727 20.69 1.69 -9.06
N PHE A 728 20.75 2.42 -10.18
CA PHE A 728 21.67 2.15 -11.27
C PHE A 728 23.12 2.50 -10.86
N ILE A 729 23.38 3.71 -10.34
CA ILE A 729 24.72 4.10 -9.86
C ILE A 729 25.22 3.19 -8.73
N TRP A 730 24.31 2.71 -7.88
CA TRP A 730 24.61 1.66 -6.88
C TRP A 730 25.14 0.37 -7.51
N LEU A 731 24.57 -0.10 -8.63
CA LEU A 731 25.11 -1.23 -9.41
C LEU A 731 26.45 -0.91 -10.11
N VAL A 732 26.69 0.36 -10.49
CA VAL A 732 27.99 0.79 -11.06
C VAL A 732 29.07 0.72 -10.00
N ARG A 733 28.85 1.27 -8.79
CA ARG A 733 29.84 1.25 -7.70
C ARG A 733 30.13 -0.16 -7.18
N HIS A 734 29.12 -1.03 -7.10
CA HIS A 734 29.32 -2.47 -6.83
C HIS A 734 29.99 -3.23 -7.96
N ASP A 735 30.14 -2.60 -9.13
CA ASP A 735 30.73 -3.21 -10.31
C ASP A 735 29.93 -4.45 -10.76
N ARG A 736 28.62 -4.27 -11.04
CA ARG A 736 27.65 -5.36 -11.31
C ARG A 736 26.69 -5.12 -12.49
N LEU A 737 27.00 -4.21 -13.41
CA LEU A 737 26.31 -4.09 -14.70
C LEU A 737 26.56 -5.30 -15.62
N ILE A 738 25.61 -5.67 -16.48
CA ILE A 738 25.75 -6.83 -17.40
C ILE A 738 26.43 -6.40 -18.71
N THR A 739 27.70 -6.01 -18.59
CA THR A 739 28.60 -5.71 -19.72
C THR A 739 29.07 -7.01 -20.38
N ASN A 740 29.62 -6.95 -21.59
CA ASN A 740 30.09 -8.14 -22.31
C ASN A 740 31.23 -8.84 -21.55
N TYR A 741 32.14 -8.09 -20.88
CA TYR A 741 33.10 -8.68 -19.94
C TYR A 741 32.45 -9.52 -18.82
N ARG A 742 31.30 -9.10 -18.27
CA ARG A 742 30.60 -9.92 -17.26
C ARG A 742 29.87 -11.10 -17.88
N LYS A 743 29.28 -10.93 -19.05
CA LYS A 743 28.65 -12.03 -19.81
C LYS A 743 29.68 -13.10 -20.19
N SER A 744 30.92 -12.75 -20.53
CA SER A 744 31.97 -13.72 -20.84
C SER A 744 32.43 -14.51 -19.62
N LYS A 745 32.53 -13.88 -18.44
CA LYS A 745 32.71 -14.59 -17.15
C LYS A 745 31.56 -15.55 -16.82
N MET A 746 30.38 -15.37 -17.43
CA MET A 746 29.22 -16.29 -17.36
C MET A 746 29.14 -17.26 -18.57
N ARG A 747 30.10 -17.23 -19.50
CA ARG A 747 30.12 -18.00 -20.76
C ARG A 747 28.93 -17.71 -21.69
N LEU A 748 28.45 -16.46 -21.74
CA LEU A 748 27.29 -16.04 -22.54
C LEU A 748 27.63 -15.26 -23.82
N CYS A 749 28.80 -14.64 -23.90
CA CYS A 749 29.35 -14.00 -25.12
C CYS A 749 30.84 -13.68 -24.91
N ASP A 750 31.51 -13.18 -25.95
CA ASP A 750 32.88 -12.65 -25.86
C ASP A 750 32.97 -11.35 -25.03
N PRO A 751 34.16 -10.99 -24.50
CA PRO A 751 34.32 -9.81 -23.65
C PRO A 751 34.36 -8.47 -24.39
N TRP A 752 34.41 -8.47 -25.72
CA TRP A 752 34.77 -7.31 -26.55
C TRP A 752 33.63 -6.27 -26.69
N CYS A 753 34.01 -5.04 -27.03
CA CYS A 753 33.08 -3.95 -27.34
C CYS A 753 32.58 -4.03 -28.79
N ASN A 754 31.28 -3.85 -28.99
CA ASN A 754 30.67 -3.84 -30.33
C ASN A 754 31.06 -2.63 -31.20
N HIS A 755 31.76 -1.63 -30.65
CA HIS A 755 32.14 -0.38 -31.34
C HIS A 755 33.65 -0.08 -31.30
N CYS A 756 34.43 -0.82 -30.51
CA CYS A 756 35.87 -0.60 -30.37
C CYS A 756 36.60 -1.92 -30.67
N VAL A 757 37.52 -1.89 -31.64
CA VAL A 757 38.34 -3.04 -32.01
C VAL A 757 39.24 -3.43 -30.82
N ASP A 758 39.24 -4.72 -30.47
CA ASP A 758 40.07 -5.36 -29.43
C ASP A 758 40.02 -4.77 -28.01
N ILE A 759 39.03 -3.91 -27.70
CA ILE A 759 38.84 -3.36 -26.35
C ILE A 759 37.78 -4.14 -25.59
N VAL A 760 38.11 -4.55 -24.36
CA VAL A 760 37.20 -5.22 -23.43
C VAL A 760 36.09 -4.28 -22.96
N GLU A 761 34.85 -4.73 -23.06
CA GLU A 761 33.67 -3.96 -22.65
C GLU A 761 33.43 -4.12 -21.12
N ASP A 762 34.20 -3.39 -20.33
CA ASP A 762 34.00 -3.27 -18.88
C ASP A 762 33.08 -2.10 -18.50
N THR A 763 32.89 -1.88 -17.19
CA THR A 763 31.97 -0.85 -16.68
C THR A 763 32.47 0.58 -16.87
N MET A 764 33.79 0.82 -16.87
CA MET A 764 34.38 2.12 -17.17
C MET A 764 34.40 2.37 -18.68
N HIS A 765 34.67 1.33 -19.49
CA HIS A 765 34.61 1.44 -20.94
C HIS A 765 33.23 1.85 -21.45
N VAL A 766 32.16 1.18 -21.02
CA VAL A 766 30.78 1.52 -21.46
C VAL A 766 30.36 2.93 -21.02
N LEU A 767 30.73 3.34 -19.81
CA LEU A 767 30.22 4.58 -19.21
C LEU A 767 31.13 5.79 -19.39
N ARG A 768 32.40 5.60 -19.74
CA ARG A 768 33.42 6.67 -19.80
C ARG A 768 34.35 6.56 -21.00
N ASP A 769 34.99 5.41 -21.20
CA ASP A 769 36.21 5.35 -22.03
C ASP A 769 36.00 5.02 -23.51
N CYS A 770 34.85 4.44 -23.86
CA CYS A 770 34.41 4.25 -25.25
C CYS A 770 34.37 5.61 -25.98
N PRO A 771 34.86 5.74 -27.24
CA PRO A 771 34.86 7.00 -28.00
C PRO A 771 33.48 7.69 -28.06
N LEU A 772 32.41 6.91 -28.14
CA LEU A 772 31.03 7.41 -28.17
C LEU A 772 30.60 8.01 -26.82
N ALA A 773 31.01 7.39 -25.70
CA ALA A 773 30.82 7.95 -24.37
C ALA A 773 31.70 9.19 -24.14
N LYS A 774 32.97 9.16 -24.56
CA LYS A 774 33.90 10.29 -24.52
C LYS A 774 33.34 11.52 -25.24
N GLY A 775 32.72 11.36 -26.41
CA GLY A 775 32.08 12.45 -27.14
C GLY A 775 31.02 13.19 -26.31
N VAL A 776 30.18 12.46 -25.57
CA VAL A 776 29.18 13.05 -24.66
C VAL A 776 29.86 13.78 -23.50
N TRP A 777 30.85 13.16 -22.85
CA TRP A 777 31.53 13.76 -21.71
C TRP A 777 32.36 14.99 -22.08
N CYS A 778 33.03 15.01 -23.24
CA CYS A 778 33.77 16.19 -23.73
C CYS A 778 32.88 17.43 -23.92
N ASN A 779 31.60 17.23 -24.26
CA ASN A 779 30.63 18.31 -24.38
C ASN A 779 30.19 18.84 -23.01
N LEU A 780 30.06 17.98 -22.00
CA LEU A 780 29.56 18.32 -20.66
C LEU A 780 30.65 18.80 -19.66
N LEU A 781 31.88 18.29 -19.77
CA LEU A 781 33.00 18.57 -18.85
C LEU A 781 33.75 19.86 -19.16
N ASN A 782 34.08 20.62 -18.11
CA ASN A 782 35.05 21.71 -18.18
C ASN A 782 36.42 21.21 -18.66
N GLY A 783 37.12 22.02 -19.46
CA GLY A 783 38.41 21.64 -20.07
C GLY A 783 39.44 21.18 -19.03
N ALA A 784 39.61 21.95 -17.96
CA ALA A 784 40.54 21.66 -16.86
C ALA A 784 40.19 20.42 -16.02
N ALA A 785 38.97 19.89 -16.12
CA ALA A 785 38.54 18.70 -15.36
C ALA A 785 38.69 17.38 -16.15
N ARG A 786 39.07 17.44 -17.44
CA ARG A 786 39.09 16.25 -18.32
C ARG A 786 40.17 15.26 -17.90
N ASP A 787 41.38 15.74 -17.62
CA ASP A 787 42.53 14.87 -17.35
C ASP A 787 42.31 14.08 -16.05
N SER A 788 41.85 14.74 -14.98
CA SER A 788 41.48 14.09 -13.72
C SER A 788 40.28 13.13 -13.87
N PHE A 789 39.30 13.46 -14.71
CA PHE A 789 38.13 12.60 -14.95
C PHE A 789 38.46 11.30 -15.69
N TYR A 790 39.36 11.34 -16.69
CA TYR A 790 39.77 10.14 -17.45
C TYR A 790 40.91 9.35 -16.77
N ALA A 791 41.81 10.00 -16.04
CA ALA A 791 42.89 9.33 -15.30
C ALA A 791 42.40 8.59 -14.03
N ALA A 792 41.30 9.03 -13.42
CA ALA A 792 40.79 8.41 -12.19
C ALA A 792 40.42 6.92 -12.38
N ASN A 793 40.65 6.10 -11.36
CA ASN A 793 40.05 4.76 -11.28
C ASN A 793 38.54 4.85 -10.95
N ARG A 794 37.81 3.73 -10.95
CA ARG A 794 36.34 3.72 -10.71
C ARG A 794 35.93 4.39 -9.39
N GLU A 795 36.69 4.19 -8.31
CA GLU A 795 36.30 4.71 -6.99
C GLU A 795 36.57 6.20 -6.87
N ASP A 796 37.73 6.65 -7.36
CA ASP A 796 38.06 8.07 -7.35
C ASP A 796 37.22 8.85 -8.37
N TRP A 797 36.87 8.25 -9.52
CA TRP A 797 35.90 8.80 -10.46
C TRP A 797 34.51 8.97 -9.81
N MET A 798 34.07 8.03 -8.97
CA MET A 798 32.83 8.17 -8.19
C MET A 798 32.93 9.28 -7.15
N LYS A 799 34.04 9.39 -6.40
CA LYS A 799 34.25 10.45 -5.40
C LYS A 799 34.29 11.83 -6.06
N LEU A 800 35.07 11.99 -7.14
CA LEU A 800 35.23 13.21 -7.92
C LEU A 800 33.86 13.74 -8.39
N ASN A 801 33.09 12.91 -9.11
CA ASN A 801 31.80 13.31 -9.67
C ASN A 801 30.67 13.52 -8.64
N THR A 802 30.82 13.01 -7.41
CA THR A 802 29.83 13.21 -6.33
C THR A 802 30.19 14.32 -5.36
N SER A 803 31.42 14.84 -5.41
CA SER A 803 31.94 15.82 -4.43
C SER A 803 32.41 17.13 -5.05
N GLN A 804 32.72 17.16 -6.34
CA GLN A 804 33.19 18.34 -7.07
C GLN A 804 32.25 18.67 -8.24
N ASP A 805 32.20 19.95 -8.63
CA ASP A 805 31.56 20.36 -9.88
C ASP A 805 32.57 20.37 -11.02
N LEU A 806 32.31 19.56 -12.05
CA LEU A 806 33.18 19.42 -13.22
C LEU A 806 32.48 19.89 -14.51
N GLY A 807 31.26 20.42 -14.40
CA GLY A 807 30.36 20.69 -15.52
C GLY A 807 30.47 22.10 -16.10
N LYS A 808 30.22 22.22 -17.41
CA LYS A 808 30.11 23.53 -18.07
C LYS A 808 28.81 24.29 -17.78
N VAL A 809 27.80 23.63 -17.19
CA VAL A 809 26.42 24.14 -17.08
C VAL A 809 26.05 24.34 -15.62
N SER A 810 25.98 25.59 -15.18
CA SER A 810 25.72 25.99 -13.78
C SER A 810 24.27 25.80 -13.30
N ALA A 811 23.33 25.50 -14.19
CA ALA A 811 21.90 25.46 -13.87
C ALA A 811 21.44 24.23 -13.06
N ASN A 812 22.27 23.18 -12.95
CA ASN A 812 21.96 21.95 -12.21
C ASN A 812 23.22 21.40 -11.54
N SER A 813 23.09 20.75 -10.38
CA SER A 813 24.23 20.07 -9.75
C SER A 813 24.86 19.04 -10.69
N TRP A 814 26.16 19.19 -10.95
CA TRP A 814 26.95 18.27 -11.78
C TRP A 814 26.73 16.79 -11.42
N SER A 815 26.69 16.47 -10.13
CA SER A 815 26.48 15.10 -9.64
C SER A 815 25.20 14.45 -10.17
N CYS A 816 24.13 15.23 -10.38
CA CYS A 816 22.90 14.77 -11.01
C CYS A 816 23.06 14.61 -12.52
N VAL A 817 23.73 15.55 -13.21
CA VAL A 817 24.00 15.51 -14.65
C VAL A 817 24.85 14.28 -15.00
N TRP A 818 25.92 14.03 -14.25
CA TRP A 818 26.77 12.84 -14.40
C TRP A 818 25.99 11.54 -14.15
N ALA A 819 25.22 11.44 -13.06
CA ALA A 819 24.47 10.23 -12.75
C ALA A 819 23.39 9.91 -13.81
N VAL A 820 22.73 10.94 -14.34
CA VAL A 820 21.76 10.83 -15.42
C VAL A 820 22.45 10.49 -16.75
N GLY A 821 23.58 11.11 -17.06
CA GLY A 821 24.41 10.82 -18.24
C GLY A 821 24.85 9.35 -18.30
N CYS A 822 25.40 8.83 -17.20
CA CYS A 822 25.74 7.41 -17.07
C CYS A 822 24.54 6.50 -17.32
N HIS A 823 23.36 6.86 -16.79
CA HIS A 823 22.13 6.08 -16.99
C HIS A 823 21.66 6.10 -18.44
N PHE A 824 21.75 7.23 -19.14
CA PHE A 824 21.39 7.33 -20.55
C PHE A 824 22.38 6.63 -21.48
N LEU A 825 23.69 6.71 -21.23
CA LEU A 825 24.70 5.93 -21.97
C LEU A 825 24.42 4.42 -21.86
N TRP A 826 24.10 3.93 -20.66
CA TRP A 826 23.70 2.54 -20.43
C TRP A 826 22.40 2.16 -21.14
N LEU A 827 21.40 3.05 -21.15
CA LEU A 827 20.14 2.82 -21.88
C LEU A 827 20.34 2.81 -23.40
N TRP A 828 21.18 3.70 -23.93
CA TRP A 828 21.53 3.76 -25.35
C TRP A 828 22.25 2.48 -25.78
N ARG A 829 23.35 2.09 -25.11
CA ARG A 829 24.09 0.85 -25.38
C ARG A 829 23.17 -0.38 -25.37
N ASN A 830 22.23 -0.47 -24.43
CA ASN A 830 21.29 -1.59 -24.37
C ASN A 830 20.20 -1.55 -25.46
N ARG A 831 19.88 -0.38 -26.04
CA ARG A 831 19.02 -0.31 -27.23
C ARG A 831 19.77 -0.78 -28.47
N GLU A 832 21.04 -0.40 -28.64
CA GLU A 832 21.87 -0.89 -29.74
C GLU A 832 22.10 -2.41 -29.65
N ALA A 833 22.34 -2.94 -28.44
CA ALA A 833 22.65 -4.35 -28.24
C ALA A 833 21.42 -5.28 -28.10
N HIS A 834 20.26 -4.76 -27.72
CA HIS A 834 19.07 -5.54 -27.35
C HIS A 834 17.73 -4.92 -27.76
N GLY A 835 17.73 -3.91 -28.63
CA GLY A 835 16.49 -3.36 -29.21
C GLY A 835 15.95 -4.28 -30.31
N ASP A 836 14.64 -4.54 -30.27
CA ASP A 836 13.94 -5.20 -31.37
C ASP A 836 14.12 -4.39 -32.67
N GLU A 837 14.59 -5.07 -33.72
CA GLU A 837 14.53 -4.75 -35.15
C GLU A 837 14.91 -3.31 -35.57
N ARG A 838 15.94 -3.19 -36.42
CA ARG A 838 16.39 -1.90 -36.97
C ARG A 838 15.21 -1.23 -37.66
N LYS A 839 14.73 -0.10 -37.14
CA LYS A 839 13.59 0.59 -37.74
C LYS A 839 13.98 1.28 -39.04
N GLY A 840 13.64 0.65 -40.15
CA GLY A 840 13.72 1.26 -41.47
C GLY A 840 12.61 2.30 -41.66
N VAL A 841 12.96 3.42 -42.30
CA VAL A 841 11.95 4.27 -42.94
C VAL A 841 11.80 3.77 -44.37
N ILE A 842 10.65 3.20 -44.69
CA ILE A 842 10.29 2.91 -46.08
C ILE A 842 9.38 4.01 -46.61
N GLN A 843 9.47 4.28 -47.91
CA GLN A 843 8.51 5.14 -48.60
C GLN A 843 7.35 4.27 -49.07
N VAL A 844 6.15 4.57 -48.58
CA VAL A 844 4.91 3.85 -48.88
C VAL A 844 4.06 4.71 -49.81
N GLY A 845 3.79 4.20 -51.00
CA GLY A 845 2.84 4.77 -51.95
C GLY A 845 2.06 3.64 -52.64
N TRP A 846 1.10 4.02 -53.47
CA TRP A 846 0.42 3.06 -54.32
C TRP A 846 1.36 2.52 -55.40
N ASN A 847 1.32 1.21 -55.64
CA ASN A 847 2.13 0.53 -56.65
C ASN A 847 1.22 0.07 -57.80
N HIS A 848 1.69 0.22 -59.03
CA HIS A 848 0.98 -0.25 -60.23
C HIS A 848 1.04 -1.79 -60.32
N PRO A 849 -0.05 -2.48 -60.71
CA PRO A 849 -0.01 -3.92 -60.98
C PRO A 849 0.76 -4.21 -62.27
N GLU A 850 1.43 -5.36 -62.33
CA GLU A 850 2.26 -5.75 -63.50
C GLU A 850 1.42 -6.35 -64.64
N GLY A 851 1.65 -5.91 -65.89
CA GLY A 851 1.05 -6.51 -67.08
C GLY A 851 -0.49 -6.41 -67.15
N ASP A 852 -1.15 -7.54 -67.45
CA ASP A 852 -2.61 -7.65 -67.62
C ASP A 852 -3.40 -7.75 -66.29
N TRP A 853 -2.72 -7.59 -65.14
CA TRP A 853 -3.37 -7.69 -63.83
C TRP A 853 -4.14 -6.41 -63.48
N ILE A 854 -5.32 -6.59 -62.89
CA ILE A 854 -6.16 -5.49 -62.39
C ILE A 854 -6.07 -5.47 -60.87
N MET A 855 -5.74 -4.31 -60.30
CA MET A 855 -5.65 -4.13 -58.85
C MET A 855 -7.02 -3.81 -58.27
N LEU A 856 -7.43 -4.59 -57.27
CA LEU A 856 -8.62 -4.40 -56.46
C LEU A 856 -8.19 -3.95 -55.05
N ASN A 857 -8.41 -2.68 -54.73
CA ASN A 857 -8.19 -2.16 -53.37
C ASN A 857 -9.50 -2.21 -52.57
N THR A 858 -9.46 -2.70 -51.32
CA THR A 858 -10.63 -2.80 -50.43
C THR A 858 -10.32 -2.37 -48.99
N ASP A 859 -11.30 -1.82 -48.28
CA ASP A 859 -11.21 -1.38 -46.87
C ASP A 859 -12.60 -1.53 -46.17
N GLY A 860 -12.61 -1.58 -44.84
CA GLY A 860 -13.79 -1.68 -43.98
C GLY A 860 -13.77 -0.69 -42.80
N ALA A 861 -14.62 0.33 -42.85
CA ALA A 861 -14.77 1.36 -41.83
C ALA A 861 -15.85 1.02 -40.79
N SER A 862 -15.60 1.35 -39.52
CA SER A 862 -16.56 1.20 -38.41
C SER A 862 -16.44 2.38 -37.45
N ARG A 863 -17.50 3.18 -37.32
CA ARG A 863 -17.55 4.40 -36.48
C ARG A 863 -18.11 4.06 -35.09
N ARG A 864 -17.72 4.83 -34.06
CA ARG A 864 -18.10 4.61 -32.63
C ARG A 864 -19.60 4.74 -32.31
N SER A 865 -20.44 4.95 -33.31
CA SER A 865 -21.89 5.19 -33.21
C SER A 865 -22.68 4.09 -33.96
N ASP A 866 -22.19 2.85 -33.88
CA ASP A 866 -22.81 1.64 -34.46
C ASP A 866 -23.05 1.66 -35.98
N LEU A 867 -22.33 2.50 -36.74
CA LEU A 867 -22.42 2.56 -38.21
C LEU A 867 -21.11 2.10 -38.85
N ALA A 868 -21.18 1.06 -39.68
CA ALA A 868 -20.09 0.48 -40.43
C ALA A 868 -20.40 0.40 -41.93
N GLY A 869 -19.35 0.37 -42.74
CA GLY A 869 -19.43 0.29 -44.19
C GLY A 869 -18.11 -0.21 -44.77
N CYS A 870 -18.17 -0.74 -45.98
CA CYS A 870 -16.99 -1.16 -46.73
C CYS A 870 -16.96 -0.50 -48.11
N GLY A 871 -15.81 -0.52 -48.76
CA GLY A 871 -15.64 0.04 -50.08
C GLY A 871 -14.39 -0.47 -50.77
N GLY A 872 -14.33 -0.22 -52.08
CA GLY A 872 -13.19 -0.64 -52.88
C GLY A 872 -13.27 -0.18 -54.33
N LEU A 873 -12.15 -0.29 -55.04
CA LEU A 873 -11.99 0.18 -56.41
C LEU A 873 -11.11 -0.75 -57.24
N LEU A 874 -11.37 -0.77 -58.55
CA LEU A 874 -10.61 -1.48 -59.57
C LEU A 874 -9.77 -0.49 -60.38
N ARG A 875 -8.49 -0.84 -60.60
CA ARG A 875 -7.53 -0.05 -61.38
C ARG A 875 -6.70 -0.92 -62.31
N ASN A 876 -6.41 -0.43 -63.51
CA ASN A 876 -5.45 -1.07 -64.41
C ASN A 876 -3.99 -0.69 -64.07
N SER A 877 -3.04 -1.25 -64.81
CA SER A 877 -1.60 -0.94 -64.73
C SER A 877 -1.26 0.54 -64.97
N ASN A 878 -2.11 1.32 -65.63
CA ASN A 878 -1.96 2.77 -65.78
C ASN A 878 -2.59 3.58 -64.61
N GLY A 879 -3.12 2.91 -63.57
CA GLY A 879 -3.83 3.52 -62.45
C GLY A 879 -5.19 4.14 -62.81
N GLN A 880 -5.70 3.87 -64.01
CA GLN A 880 -7.00 4.38 -64.45
C GLN A 880 -8.13 3.68 -63.69
N TRP A 881 -9.15 4.44 -63.31
CA TRP A 881 -10.35 3.95 -62.64
C TRP A 881 -11.18 3.08 -63.57
N LEU A 882 -11.36 1.79 -63.22
CA LEU A 882 -12.22 0.85 -63.95
C LEU A 882 -13.61 0.69 -63.30
N GLY A 883 -13.76 1.18 -62.07
CA GLY A 883 -14.99 1.09 -61.29
C GLY A 883 -14.69 1.12 -59.79
N GLY A 884 -15.67 1.48 -58.98
CA GLY A 884 -15.58 1.34 -57.53
C GLY A 884 -16.95 1.23 -56.87
N PHE A 885 -16.95 0.85 -55.60
CA PHE A 885 -18.17 0.64 -54.84
C PHE A 885 -18.03 1.09 -53.38
N SER A 886 -19.16 1.29 -52.73
CA SER A 886 -19.27 1.50 -51.29
C SER A 886 -20.59 0.90 -50.79
N HIS A 887 -20.57 0.24 -49.63
CA HIS A 887 -21.69 -0.50 -49.09
C HIS A 887 -21.92 -0.14 -47.63
N HIS A 888 -23.17 0.19 -47.29
CA HIS A 888 -23.60 0.35 -45.91
C HIS A 888 -23.86 -1.02 -45.25
N LEU A 889 -23.20 -1.31 -44.14
CA LEU A 889 -23.24 -2.62 -43.46
C LEU A 889 -23.99 -2.61 -42.12
N GLY A 890 -24.53 -1.48 -41.69
CA GLY A 890 -25.17 -1.33 -40.37
C GLY A 890 -24.16 -1.50 -39.23
N CYS A 891 -24.54 -2.23 -38.18
CA CYS A 891 -23.75 -2.33 -36.95
C CYS A 891 -22.77 -3.52 -36.97
N CYS A 892 -21.54 -3.33 -37.44
CA CYS A 892 -20.50 -4.38 -37.37
C CYS A 892 -19.11 -3.85 -36.96
N ASN A 893 -18.25 -4.76 -36.49
CA ASN A 893 -16.87 -4.44 -36.14
C ASN A 893 -16.00 -4.32 -37.39
N SER A 894 -14.85 -3.64 -37.29
CA SER A 894 -13.96 -3.40 -38.44
C SER A 894 -13.54 -4.69 -39.16
N TYR A 895 -13.23 -5.76 -38.43
CA TYR A 895 -12.85 -7.05 -39.03
C TYR A 895 -13.95 -7.65 -39.92
N LEU A 896 -15.23 -7.52 -39.54
CA LEU A 896 -16.35 -7.92 -40.38
C LEU A 896 -16.56 -6.96 -41.57
N ALA A 897 -16.38 -5.65 -41.37
CA ALA A 897 -16.47 -4.66 -42.46
C ALA A 897 -15.41 -4.93 -43.55
N GLU A 898 -14.18 -5.25 -43.14
CA GLU A 898 -13.06 -5.59 -44.03
C GLU A 898 -13.33 -6.86 -44.84
N LEU A 899 -13.85 -7.92 -44.19
CA LEU A 899 -14.26 -9.15 -44.89
C LEU A 899 -15.40 -8.89 -45.88
N TRP A 900 -16.36 -8.04 -45.54
CA TRP A 900 -17.39 -7.60 -46.49
C TRP A 900 -16.80 -6.81 -47.65
N GLY A 901 -15.83 -5.91 -47.41
CA GLY A 901 -15.11 -5.19 -48.47
C GLY A 901 -14.43 -6.12 -49.47
N VAL A 902 -13.74 -7.15 -48.98
CA VAL A 902 -13.12 -8.19 -49.82
C VAL A 902 -14.18 -8.96 -50.61
N LEU A 903 -15.24 -9.45 -49.98
CA LEU A 903 -16.29 -10.22 -50.66
C LEU A 903 -16.98 -9.38 -51.76
N ASP A 904 -17.39 -8.16 -51.43
CA ASP A 904 -18.06 -7.28 -52.37
C ASP A 904 -17.16 -6.82 -53.52
N GLY A 905 -15.86 -6.66 -53.27
CA GLY A 905 -14.86 -6.32 -54.28
C GLY A 905 -14.57 -7.46 -55.24
N LEU A 906 -14.44 -8.69 -54.74
CA LEU A 906 -14.24 -9.87 -55.58
C LEU A 906 -15.47 -10.12 -56.47
N THR A 907 -16.69 -10.06 -55.92
CA THR A 907 -17.91 -10.15 -56.73
C THR A 907 -17.97 -9.04 -57.79
N PHE A 908 -17.65 -7.79 -57.40
CA PHE A 908 -17.63 -6.64 -58.32
C PHE A 908 -16.63 -6.78 -59.48
N ALA A 909 -15.48 -7.42 -59.23
CA ALA A 909 -14.47 -7.72 -60.24
C ALA A 909 -14.88 -8.87 -61.17
N PHE A 910 -15.48 -9.92 -60.60
CA PHE A 910 -15.97 -11.09 -61.34
C PHE A 910 -17.13 -10.73 -62.27
N ASP A 911 -18.10 -9.96 -61.79
CA ASP A 911 -19.25 -9.45 -62.58
C ASP A 911 -18.81 -8.60 -63.79
N ARG A 912 -17.58 -8.08 -63.79
CA ARG A 912 -16.97 -7.30 -64.88
C ARG A 912 -16.09 -8.13 -65.82
N GLY A 913 -16.06 -9.45 -65.64
CA GLY A 913 -15.35 -10.38 -66.52
C GLY A 913 -13.82 -10.34 -66.42
N HIS A 914 -13.27 -9.76 -65.35
CA HIS A 914 -11.82 -9.71 -65.15
C HIS A 914 -11.29 -11.07 -64.68
N LYS A 915 -10.25 -11.60 -65.34
CA LYS A 915 -9.68 -12.93 -65.04
C LYS A 915 -8.39 -12.94 -64.21
N LYS A 916 -7.78 -11.78 -63.94
CA LYS A 916 -6.52 -11.63 -63.18
C LYS A 916 -6.61 -10.45 -62.21
N ILE A 917 -6.71 -10.73 -60.91
CA ILE A 917 -6.93 -9.73 -59.85
C ILE A 917 -5.84 -9.75 -58.79
N GLU A 918 -5.23 -8.60 -58.50
CA GLU A 918 -4.43 -8.40 -57.30
C GLU A 918 -5.28 -7.70 -56.24
N LEU A 919 -5.70 -8.44 -55.21
CA LEU A 919 -6.50 -7.95 -54.09
C LEU A 919 -5.58 -7.34 -53.02
N HIS A 920 -5.75 -6.06 -52.74
CA HIS A 920 -5.02 -5.31 -51.72
C HIS A 920 -5.96 -4.82 -50.61
N THR A 921 -5.63 -5.16 -49.37
CA THR A 921 -6.26 -4.65 -48.13
C THR A 921 -5.17 -4.29 -47.12
N ASP A 922 -5.40 -3.27 -46.29
CA ASP A 922 -4.49 -2.91 -45.21
C ASP A 922 -4.70 -3.71 -43.91
N SER A 923 -5.71 -4.59 -43.89
CA SER A 923 -5.94 -5.54 -42.81
C SER A 923 -5.07 -6.80 -42.94
N CYS A 924 -3.87 -6.74 -42.34
CA CYS A 924 -2.96 -7.90 -42.26
C CYS A 924 -3.64 -9.14 -41.63
N VAL A 925 -4.60 -8.95 -40.73
CA VAL A 925 -5.39 -10.04 -40.12
C VAL A 925 -6.29 -10.73 -41.15
N VAL A 926 -6.89 -9.99 -42.08
CA VAL A 926 -7.72 -10.59 -43.15
C VAL A 926 -6.83 -11.34 -44.14
N VAL A 927 -5.71 -10.76 -44.58
CA VAL A 927 -4.74 -11.42 -45.47
C VAL A 927 -4.27 -12.76 -44.88
N GLN A 928 -3.81 -12.75 -43.63
CA GLN A 928 -3.40 -13.97 -42.92
C GLN A 928 -4.54 -14.98 -42.78
N THR A 929 -5.79 -14.53 -42.58
CA THR A 929 -6.95 -15.42 -42.42
C THR A 929 -7.36 -16.12 -43.73
N LEU A 930 -7.24 -15.40 -44.84
CA LEU A 930 -7.52 -15.95 -46.17
C LEU A 930 -6.40 -16.92 -46.60
N GLN A 931 -5.14 -16.62 -46.31
CA GLN A 931 -3.99 -17.44 -46.69
C GLN A 931 -3.71 -18.64 -45.78
N SER A 932 -3.93 -18.55 -44.45
CA SER A 932 -3.38 -19.53 -43.49
C SER A 932 -4.12 -20.86 -43.35
N GLY A 933 -5.20 -21.09 -44.10
CA GLY A 933 -5.99 -22.33 -44.12
C GLY A 933 -6.76 -22.69 -42.83
N ARG A 934 -6.36 -22.15 -41.67
CA ARG A 934 -6.94 -22.43 -40.36
C ARG A 934 -8.38 -21.92 -40.21
N GLU A 935 -9.13 -22.57 -39.34
CA GLU A 935 -10.47 -22.14 -38.91
C GLU A 935 -10.35 -21.07 -37.80
N GLY A 936 -10.02 -19.84 -38.20
CA GLY A 936 -9.86 -18.70 -37.30
C GLY A 936 -11.15 -17.90 -37.12
N SER A 937 -11.58 -17.72 -35.86
CA SER A 937 -12.74 -16.94 -35.41
C SER A 937 -14.13 -17.47 -35.83
N VAL A 938 -14.95 -17.79 -34.83
CA VAL A 938 -16.41 -18.05 -35.00
C VAL A 938 -17.12 -16.85 -35.64
N VAL A 939 -16.64 -15.63 -35.35
CA VAL A 939 -17.16 -14.38 -35.90
C VAL A 939 -16.55 -14.16 -37.29
N GLY A 940 -17.38 -14.22 -38.34
CA GLY A 940 -16.97 -14.01 -39.74
C GLY A 940 -16.86 -15.28 -40.60
N TRP A 941 -16.98 -16.47 -40.01
CA TRP A 941 -16.79 -17.77 -40.66
C TRP A 941 -17.51 -17.93 -42.02
N ARG A 942 -18.80 -17.57 -42.10
CA ARG A 942 -19.60 -17.68 -43.34
C ARG A 942 -19.08 -16.79 -44.48
N LEU A 943 -18.60 -15.58 -44.18
CA LEU A 943 -18.02 -14.67 -45.17
C LEU A 943 -16.70 -15.24 -45.70
N ILE A 944 -15.85 -15.77 -44.81
CA ILE A 944 -14.58 -16.41 -45.20
C ILE A 944 -14.85 -17.61 -46.12
N GLN A 945 -15.88 -18.43 -45.84
CA GLN A 945 -16.28 -19.52 -46.75
C GLN A 945 -16.78 -19.01 -48.11
N GLN A 946 -17.54 -17.91 -48.16
CA GLN A 946 -17.98 -17.31 -49.44
C GLN A 946 -16.80 -16.74 -50.24
N ILE A 947 -15.88 -16.02 -49.59
CA ILE A 947 -14.65 -15.51 -50.21
C ILE A 947 -13.80 -16.68 -50.74
N ARG A 948 -13.62 -17.76 -49.96
CA ARG A 948 -12.89 -18.96 -50.42
C ARG A 948 -13.56 -19.65 -51.62
N ARG A 949 -14.89 -19.60 -51.76
CA ARG A 949 -15.59 -20.09 -52.96
C ARG A 949 -15.35 -19.18 -54.17
N MET A 950 -15.37 -17.87 -54.00
CA MET A 950 -15.00 -16.91 -55.06
C MET A 950 -13.56 -17.14 -55.54
N LEU A 951 -12.61 -17.29 -54.61
CA LEU A 951 -11.20 -17.57 -54.91
C LEU A 951 -10.95 -18.94 -55.58
N ALA A 952 -11.95 -19.82 -55.66
CA ALA A 952 -11.89 -21.14 -56.29
C ALA A 952 -12.59 -21.20 -57.66
N MET A 953 -13.00 -20.07 -58.23
CA MET A 953 -13.57 -19.97 -59.58
C MET A 953 -12.48 -19.93 -60.67
N ASP A 954 -12.87 -19.94 -61.96
CA ASP A 954 -11.96 -19.92 -63.13
C ASP A 954 -11.34 -18.52 -63.38
N TRP A 955 -10.53 -18.05 -62.42
CA TRP A 955 -9.77 -16.80 -62.49
C TRP A 955 -8.57 -16.82 -61.53
N GLU A 956 -7.57 -16.00 -61.81
CA GLU A 956 -6.33 -15.91 -61.02
C GLU A 956 -6.42 -14.73 -60.02
N VAL A 957 -6.33 -15.01 -58.71
CA VAL A 957 -6.40 -13.97 -57.67
C VAL A 957 -5.19 -14.04 -56.73
N ARG A 958 -4.44 -12.94 -56.64
CA ARG A 958 -3.34 -12.75 -55.67
C ARG A 958 -3.85 -11.92 -54.49
N ILE A 959 -3.51 -12.31 -53.26
CA ILE A 959 -3.91 -11.60 -52.04
C ILE A 959 -2.69 -10.95 -51.42
N CYS A 960 -2.66 -9.62 -51.43
CA CYS A 960 -1.55 -8.79 -50.98
C CYS A 960 -1.95 -7.96 -49.77
N HIS A 961 -1.03 -7.79 -48.83
CA HIS A 961 -1.16 -6.77 -47.79
C HIS A 961 -0.63 -5.43 -48.33
N SER A 962 -1.41 -4.36 -48.18
CA SER A 962 -0.96 -2.99 -48.43
C SER A 962 -0.82 -2.25 -47.10
N TYR A 963 0.03 -1.23 -47.05
CA TYR A 963 -0.03 -0.28 -45.94
C TYR A 963 -1.17 0.72 -46.17
N ARG A 964 -1.82 1.21 -45.11
CA ARG A 964 -2.98 2.12 -45.20
C ARG A 964 -2.71 3.35 -46.07
N GLU A 965 -1.49 3.85 -46.04
CA GLU A 965 -1.06 5.02 -46.82
C GLU A 965 -1.05 4.77 -48.34
N ALA A 966 -1.09 3.50 -48.77
CA ALA A 966 -1.28 3.06 -50.16
C ALA A 966 -2.72 2.59 -50.46
N ASN A 967 -3.65 2.71 -49.50
CA ASN A 967 -5.05 2.24 -49.59
C ASN A 967 -6.09 3.38 -49.43
N TYR A 968 -5.67 4.65 -49.40
CA TYR A 968 -6.55 5.80 -49.09
C TYR A 968 -7.81 5.90 -49.96
N CYS A 969 -7.73 5.51 -51.25
CA CYS A 969 -8.91 5.50 -52.12
C CYS A 969 -9.99 4.51 -51.65
N ALA A 970 -9.62 3.38 -51.02
CA ALA A 970 -10.55 2.41 -50.46
C ALA A 970 -11.08 2.87 -49.09
N ASP A 971 -10.24 3.40 -48.20
CA ASP A 971 -10.61 4.00 -46.91
C ASP A 971 -11.69 5.07 -47.08
N ALA A 972 -11.52 5.95 -48.07
CA ALA A 972 -12.50 6.98 -48.40
C ALA A 972 -13.83 6.40 -48.91
N LEU A 973 -13.81 5.34 -49.72
CA LEU A 973 -15.02 4.64 -50.18
C LEU A 973 -15.73 3.89 -49.03
N ALA A 974 -14.98 3.26 -48.13
CA ALA A 974 -15.53 2.58 -46.96
C ALA A 974 -16.21 3.57 -46.00
N ASN A 975 -15.58 4.74 -45.78
CA ASN A 975 -16.18 5.84 -45.04
C ASN A 975 -17.43 6.42 -45.70
N MET A 976 -17.50 6.49 -47.03
CA MET A 976 -18.73 6.84 -47.74
C MET A 976 -19.83 5.77 -47.52
N GLY A 977 -19.47 4.49 -47.41
CA GLY A 977 -20.40 3.42 -46.99
C GLY A 977 -21.02 3.65 -45.61
N CYS A 978 -20.26 4.17 -44.64
CA CYS A 978 -20.78 4.59 -43.33
C CYS A 978 -21.75 5.78 -43.39
N GLU A 979 -21.76 6.57 -44.47
CA GLU A 979 -22.56 7.79 -44.65
C GLU A 979 -23.81 7.59 -45.51
N HIS A 980 -24.00 6.38 -46.04
CA HIS A 980 -25.20 6.00 -46.78
C HIS A 980 -26.32 5.50 -45.85
N GLU A 981 -27.57 5.75 -46.23
CA GLU A 981 -28.75 5.31 -45.45
C GLU A 981 -28.95 3.78 -45.52
N SER A 982 -28.69 3.15 -46.67
CA SER A 982 -28.59 1.69 -46.83
C SER A 982 -28.04 1.28 -48.21
N GLY A 983 -27.60 0.02 -48.33
CA GLY A 983 -27.29 -0.65 -49.61
C GLY A 983 -25.89 -0.44 -50.19
N LYS A 984 -25.59 -1.20 -51.25
CA LYS A 984 -24.36 -1.10 -52.06
C LYS A 984 -24.57 -0.12 -53.22
N ARG A 985 -23.65 0.84 -53.37
CA ARG A 985 -23.61 1.78 -54.50
C ARG A 985 -22.37 1.52 -55.34
N VAL A 986 -22.52 1.57 -56.66
CA VAL A 986 -21.46 1.42 -57.66
C VAL A 986 -21.19 2.76 -58.35
N TYR A 987 -19.94 2.97 -58.75
CA TYR A 987 -19.42 4.18 -59.38
C TYR A 987 -18.58 3.82 -60.61
N GLU A 988 -19.15 3.97 -61.81
CA GLU A 988 -18.41 3.76 -63.08
C GLU A 988 -17.34 4.84 -63.33
N GLN A 989 -17.51 6.03 -62.74
CA GLN A 989 -16.56 7.13 -62.82
C GLN A 989 -16.08 7.53 -61.41
N CYS A 990 -14.81 7.93 -61.31
CA CYS A 990 -14.23 8.44 -60.07
C CYS A 990 -14.98 9.69 -59.58
N ARG A 991 -15.40 9.69 -58.31
CA ARG A 991 -16.09 10.84 -57.68
C ARG A 991 -15.13 12.02 -57.52
N VAL A 992 -15.63 13.25 -57.67
CA VAL A 992 -14.84 14.50 -57.51
C VAL A 992 -14.14 14.61 -56.14
N ARG A 993 -14.64 13.95 -55.09
CA ARG A 993 -13.98 13.90 -53.77
C ARG A 993 -12.81 12.91 -53.68
N LEU A 994 -12.69 11.98 -54.63
CA LEU A 994 -11.64 10.95 -54.72
C LEU A 994 -10.60 11.26 -55.79
N SER A 995 -10.87 12.17 -56.72
CA SER A 995 -9.98 12.47 -57.84
C SER A 995 -8.60 12.99 -57.40
N SER A 996 -8.51 13.71 -56.28
CA SER A 996 -7.23 14.14 -55.69
C SER A 996 -6.43 13.00 -55.10
N LEU A 997 -7.07 12.00 -54.48
CA LEU A 997 -6.43 10.80 -53.95
C LEU A 997 -5.99 9.87 -55.08
N LEU A 998 -6.85 9.66 -56.08
CA LEU A 998 -6.52 8.87 -57.26
C LEU A 998 -5.37 9.49 -58.06
N LEU A 999 -5.35 10.82 -58.21
CA LEU A 999 -4.25 11.52 -58.86
C LEU A 999 -2.95 11.43 -58.04
N ALA A 1000 -3.01 11.49 -56.71
CA ALA A 1000 -1.85 11.28 -55.84
C ALA A 1000 -1.26 9.86 -55.99
N ASP A 1001 -2.11 8.84 -56.04
CA ASP A 1001 -1.72 7.45 -56.29
C ASP A 1001 -1.07 7.31 -57.68
N VAL A 1002 -1.68 7.85 -58.75
CA VAL A 1002 -1.17 7.81 -60.14
C VAL A 1002 0.14 8.61 -60.30
N MET A 1003 0.34 9.68 -59.53
CA MET A 1003 1.58 10.45 -59.51
C MET A 1003 2.70 9.80 -58.66
N GLY A 1004 2.46 8.63 -58.07
CA GLY A 1004 3.46 7.92 -57.26
C GLY A 1004 3.82 8.66 -55.96
N ILE A 1005 2.90 9.43 -55.38
CA ILE A 1005 3.15 10.15 -54.14
C ILE A 1005 3.36 9.14 -53.01
N THR A 1006 4.51 9.21 -52.35
CA THR A 1006 4.88 8.34 -51.23
C THR A 1006 4.87 9.07 -49.90
N THR A 1007 4.66 8.30 -48.83
CA THR A 1007 4.69 8.76 -47.45
C THR A 1007 5.72 7.97 -46.64
N PRO A 1008 6.52 8.62 -45.78
CA PRO A 1008 7.54 7.92 -45.00
C PRO A 1008 6.90 7.17 -43.83
N ARG A 1009 6.93 5.83 -43.88
CA ARG A 1009 6.46 4.96 -42.80
C ARG A 1009 7.63 4.31 -42.08
N VAL A 1010 7.63 4.42 -40.75
CA VAL A 1010 8.60 3.72 -39.89
C VAL A 1010 8.11 2.30 -39.67
N ILE A 1011 8.78 1.33 -40.27
CA ILE A 1011 8.55 -0.10 -40.04
C ILE A 1011 9.65 -0.68 -39.15
N SER A 1012 9.46 -1.90 -38.65
CA SER A 1012 10.58 -2.73 -38.21
C SER A 1012 11.08 -3.56 -39.40
N LEU A 1013 12.40 -3.75 -39.50
CA LEU A 1013 13.08 -4.56 -40.52
C LEU A 1013 13.49 -5.92 -39.96
#